data_AF-A0A7H4GNM4-F1
#
_entry.id   AF-A0A7H4GNM4-F1
#
_cell.length_a   1.000
_cell.length_b   1.000
_cell.length_c   1.000
_cell.angle_alpha   90.00
_cell.angle_beta   90.00
_cell.angle_gamma   90.00
#
_symmetry.space_group_name_H-M   'P 1'
#
loop_
_entity.id
_entity.type
_entity.pdbx_description
1 polymer ?
#
loop_
_entity_poly.entity_id
_entity_poly.type
_entity_poly.pdbx_seq_one_letter_code
_entity_poly.pdbx_strand_id
1 'polypeptide(L)'
;MKITLSPIRHLLPVLSLLMLSVAAHSAPDIERIAMLHWHPDTAAEARRLTVAADAWLALSDNEQALQDWDSNIDARALSLGRQARQVPGHWAPLGDGVFAWLVQSRDHNLSGSTGEFPDPEPGRPTAHRFDEPVSGRIGRLEQVAALNAPVTWRRLARRVNEVESDGQVPAVDAFWDELASRLDDAPEESISRARELAGQSIALRDIADAAARHRHISRMLLTRTRHAWVEGDALKTAWLSFEALARLVAAEDPGNVAESWRDWFDSLGSEELRGLRQIDADLPVIFALLEDAAEYLVPPEPAASRAMNELADAYARLALFVPDMGFYLDQPVRAEIRATASTCNPDPLLIGPMPRETYERCVRDLLDLLDAGLQTEELAGGRQGPFAPEFLRRELGLVSWQRAAYLDGHLGWMLEAPCQPPEWVNVLEWSLVVEHLLRWVPQRPVFFAASRWQEALADVREAVIERGTMHQEWMDCLSGHGAERRDPVTRLLDRHESALQSLDELLSEADEQFYQELVRPGGDIDLDGTATQSTAYRPETLVVEPCDTAMTCGARVELPVSRALLGLFPNAYLLADQLGMGEMGLCYESVRWVDRASRPARQRDSQVANYDGRLSFELHGTFAADEDELPETVFRYRLTAAERRHYLFAAADPALLDEDCPRELIGESIASSLPDRRPRLIPDRLTYFVSAPTTPESELVANWDRGAEWRDWFVTGERVERLEQVDDDALEVRVQARLTALSARRERELSAPLTAPVRAEESDPLALAMARVADSTAMLRRLLEIHYPRLIRHHQPLRAKLTGDAGLINRDRVRSLRDGGIGMLQVPGIGKQRLADLREEWMTLPAGLREQGQQAPEMDVGLERLDALIRLSRYDAADVEQPEEQ
;
A
#
# COMPACT_ATOMS: atom_id res chain seq x y z
N MET A 1 -57.45 -26.58 -93.03
CA MET A 1 -58.91 -26.34 -93.10
C MET A 1 -59.35 -25.82 -91.73
N LYS A 2 -59.50 -24.51 -91.53
CA LYS A 2 -60.78 -23.75 -91.42
C LYS A 2 -61.83 -24.54 -90.63
N ILE A 3 -62.32 -24.09 -89.46
CA ILE A 3 -63.29 -23.00 -89.19
C ILE A 3 -63.13 -22.62 -87.68
N THR A 4 -62.72 -21.42 -87.23
CA THR A 4 -63.39 -20.10 -87.02
C THR A 4 -64.56 -19.99 -86.00
N LEU A 5 -64.28 -19.27 -84.88
CA LEU A 5 -65.01 -18.14 -84.24
C LEU A 5 -66.32 -18.32 -83.40
N SER A 6 -66.20 -18.14 -82.06
CA SER A 6 -66.88 -17.24 -81.05
C SER A 6 -68.35 -16.75 -81.19
N PRO A 7 -69.02 -16.06 -80.21
CA PRO A 7 -68.76 -15.73 -78.76
C PRO A 7 -70.00 -15.86 -77.81
N ILE A 8 -69.86 -15.47 -76.52
CA ILE A 8 -70.79 -14.68 -75.62
C ILE A 8 -70.46 -15.04 -74.14
N ARG A 9 -69.75 -14.22 -73.35
CA ARG A 9 -70.10 -12.97 -72.59
C ARG A 9 -70.79 -13.19 -71.21
N HIS A 10 -70.07 -12.70 -70.19
CA HIS A 10 -70.47 -12.23 -68.85
C HIS A 10 -70.64 -13.24 -67.70
N LEU A 11 -69.66 -13.25 -66.78
CA LEU A 11 -69.79 -12.67 -65.43
C LEU A 11 -68.44 -12.70 -64.70
N LEU A 12 -67.94 -11.50 -64.38
CA LEU A 12 -66.94 -11.23 -63.32
C LEU A 12 -67.66 -11.39 -61.96
N PRO A 13 -66.94 -11.77 -60.89
CA PRO A 13 -66.39 -10.70 -60.05
C PRO A 13 -64.98 -10.97 -59.51
N VAL A 14 -64.21 -9.88 -59.49
CA VAL A 14 -63.36 -9.41 -58.38
C VAL A 14 -62.71 -10.52 -57.54
N LEU A 15 -61.51 -10.94 -57.95
CA LEU A 15 -60.53 -11.46 -56.99
C LEU A 15 -59.43 -10.42 -56.86
N SER A 16 -59.54 -9.64 -55.77
CA SER A 16 -58.47 -8.84 -55.24
C SER A 16 -57.22 -9.72 -55.09
N LEU A 17 -56.15 -9.38 -55.81
CA LEU A 17 -54.80 -9.84 -55.52
C LEU A 17 -54.40 -9.24 -54.16
N LEU A 18 -54.88 -9.85 -53.08
CA LEU A 18 -54.17 -9.84 -51.80
C LEU A 18 -52.89 -10.63 -52.05
N MET A 19 -51.83 -9.92 -52.42
CA MET A 19 -50.48 -10.37 -52.12
C MET A 19 -50.43 -10.51 -50.61
N LEU A 20 -50.68 -11.73 -50.11
CA LEU A 20 -50.23 -12.18 -48.81
C LEU A 20 -48.71 -11.99 -48.81
N SER A 21 -48.26 -10.84 -48.31
CA SER A 21 -46.94 -10.70 -47.74
C SER A 21 -46.88 -11.65 -46.56
N VAL A 22 -46.53 -12.91 -46.84
CA VAL A 22 -45.98 -13.79 -45.82
C VAL A 22 -44.76 -13.04 -45.31
N ALA A 23 -44.84 -12.49 -44.10
CA ALA A 23 -43.69 -11.94 -43.41
C ALA A 23 -42.74 -13.11 -43.14
N ALA A 24 -41.87 -13.38 -44.11
CA ALA A 24 -40.72 -14.22 -43.88
C ALA A 24 -39.91 -13.51 -42.79
N HIS A 25 -39.94 -14.06 -41.58
CA HIS A 25 -39.11 -13.58 -40.49
C HIS A 25 -37.66 -13.62 -40.97
N SER A 26 -37.02 -12.46 -41.07
CA SER A 26 -35.61 -12.35 -41.47
C SER A 26 -34.76 -13.11 -40.46
N ALA A 27 -33.71 -13.79 -40.95
CA ALA A 27 -32.72 -14.38 -40.05
C ALA A 27 -32.10 -13.27 -39.19
N PRO A 28 -31.88 -13.50 -37.88
CA PRO A 28 -31.38 -12.48 -36.98
C PRO A 28 -29.99 -11.99 -37.38
N ASP A 29 -29.69 -10.72 -37.11
CA ASP A 29 -28.37 -10.13 -37.33
C ASP A 29 -27.39 -10.61 -36.24
N ILE A 30 -26.87 -11.81 -36.43
CA ILE A 30 -25.97 -12.47 -35.48
C ILE A 30 -24.66 -11.70 -35.31
N GLU A 31 -24.20 -10.96 -36.32
CA GLU A 31 -23.00 -10.13 -36.19
C GLU A 31 -23.25 -9.00 -35.20
N ARG A 32 -24.36 -8.26 -35.38
CA ARG A 32 -24.75 -7.19 -34.47
C ARG A 32 -25.00 -7.69 -33.06
N ILE A 33 -25.70 -8.81 -32.88
CA ILE A 33 -25.91 -9.43 -31.56
C ILE A 33 -24.57 -9.82 -30.93
N ALA A 34 -23.64 -10.39 -31.69
CA ALA A 34 -22.32 -10.74 -31.18
C ALA A 34 -21.51 -9.51 -30.76
N MET A 35 -21.59 -8.39 -31.50
CA MET A 35 -20.93 -7.13 -31.12
C MET A 35 -21.38 -6.62 -29.75
N LEU A 36 -22.68 -6.75 -29.42
CA LEU A 36 -23.21 -6.33 -28.12
C LEU A 36 -22.54 -7.04 -26.93
N HIS A 37 -22.00 -8.26 -27.12
CA HIS A 37 -21.34 -9.04 -26.07
C HIS A 37 -19.89 -8.60 -25.79
N TRP A 38 -19.31 -7.82 -26.69
CA TRP A 38 -17.92 -7.39 -26.64
C TRP A 38 -17.77 -5.88 -26.44
N HIS A 39 -18.82 -5.11 -26.71
CA HIS A 39 -18.82 -3.67 -26.49
C HIS A 39 -18.94 -3.31 -25.00
N PRO A 40 -18.10 -2.40 -24.44
CA PRO A 40 -18.04 -2.12 -23.00
C PRO A 40 -19.38 -1.77 -22.35
N ASP A 41 -20.20 -0.96 -23.03
CA ASP A 41 -21.45 -0.41 -22.46
C ASP A 41 -22.62 -1.40 -22.52
N THR A 42 -22.52 -2.45 -23.34
CA THR A 42 -23.61 -3.42 -23.57
C THR A 42 -23.24 -4.83 -23.12
N ALA A 43 -21.95 -5.15 -23.00
CA ALA A 43 -21.45 -6.50 -22.80
C ALA A 43 -22.02 -7.18 -21.55
N ALA A 44 -22.08 -6.48 -20.42
CA ALA A 44 -22.59 -7.06 -19.17
C ALA A 44 -24.07 -7.48 -19.30
N GLU A 45 -24.89 -6.61 -19.88
CA GLU A 45 -26.32 -6.85 -20.08
C GLU A 45 -26.55 -7.94 -21.13
N ALA A 46 -25.87 -7.85 -22.29
CA ALA A 46 -25.99 -8.82 -23.37
C ALA A 46 -25.59 -10.23 -22.94
N ARG A 47 -24.48 -10.38 -22.20
CA ARG A 47 -24.05 -11.67 -21.66
C ARG A 47 -25.07 -12.25 -20.69
N ARG A 48 -25.64 -11.44 -19.81
CA ARG A 48 -26.66 -11.88 -18.86
C ARG A 48 -27.93 -12.35 -19.56
N LEU A 49 -28.38 -11.61 -20.58
CA LEU A 49 -29.53 -12.01 -21.41
C LEU A 49 -29.24 -13.33 -22.13
N THR A 50 -28.01 -13.54 -22.61
CA THR A 50 -27.61 -14.82 -23.21
C THR A 50 -27.57 -15.97 -22.22
N VAL A 51 -27.07 -15.77 -21.00
CA VAL A 51 -27.15 -16.79 -19.93
C VAL A 51 -28.61 -17.13 -19.62
N ALA A 52 -29.47 -16.12 -19.52
CA ALA A 52 -30.91 -16.31 -19.29
C ALA A 52 -31.58 -17.07 -20.45
N ALA A 53 -31.26 -16.72 -21.69
CA ALA A 53 -31.75 -17.37 -22.91
C ALA A 53 -31.35 -18.84 -22.96
N ASP A 54 -30.08 -19.12 -22.71
CA ASP A 54 -29.52 -20.47 -22.73
C ASP A 54 -30.11 -21.34 -21.61
N ALA A 55 -30.23 -20.78 -20.40
CA ALA A 55 -30.91 -21.43 -19.28
C ALA A 55 -32.39 -21.72 -19.55
N TRP A 56 -33.09 -20.80 -20.23
CA TRP A 56 -34.48 -20.97 -20.61
C TRP A 56 -34.63 -22.05 -21.67
N LEU A 57 -33.80 -22.04 -22.72
CA LEU A 57 -33.77 -23.04 -23.81
C LEU A 57 -33.50 -24.46 -23.31
N ALA A 58 -32.84 -24.61 -22.16
CA ALA A 58 -32.55 -25.89 -21.52
C ALA A 58 -33.76 -26.53 -20.81
N LEU A 59 -34.72 -25.71 -20.38
CA LEU A 59 -35.82 -26.11 -19.49
C LEU A 59 -37.19 -26.09 -20.16
N SER A 60 -37.33 -25.36 -21.27
CA SER A 60 -38.62 -25.11 -21.91
C SER A 60 -38.84 -26.07 -23.08
N ASP A 61 -39.77 -27.02 -22.90
CA ASP A 61 -40.28 -27.90 -23.97
C ASP A 61 -41.73 -27.57 -24.36
N ASN A 62 -42.33 -26.52 -23.77
CA ASN A 62 -43.72 -26.14 -23.97
C ASN A 62 -43.90 -25.06 -25.06
N GLU A 63 -44.75 -25.31 -26.05
CA GLU A 63 -45.14 -24.36 -27.10
C GLU A 63 -45.68 -23.04 -26.55
N GLN A 64 -46.39 -23.07 -25.42
CA GLN A 64 -46.95 -21.86 -24.81
C GLN A 64 -45.89 -20.96 -24.17
N ALA A 65 -44.74 -21.52 -23.78
CA ALA A 65 -43.60 -20.73 -23.30
C ALA A 65 -42.89 -19.97 -24.43
N LEU A 66 -43.01 -20.43 -25.68
CA LEU A 66 -42.40 -19.80 -26.85
C LEU A 66 -43.13 -18.52 -27.29
N GLN A 67 -44.38 -18.30 -26.87
CA GLN A 67 -45.14 -17.08 -27.22
C GLN A 67 -44.65 -15.85 -26.45
N ASP A 68 -44.29 -16.03 -25.17
CA ASP A 68 -43.79 -14.97 -24.27
C ASP A 68 -42.29 -15.14 -23.98
N TRP A 69 -41.51 -15.59 -24.98
CA TRP A 69 -40.11 -15.98 -24.78
C TRP A 69 -39.24 -14.82 -24.29
N ASP A 70 -39.47 -13.61 -24.79
CA ASP A 70 -38.73 -12.38 -24.47
C ASP A 70 -38.91 -12.00 -22.99
N SER A 71 -40.17 -11.95 -22.54
CA SER A 71 -40.54 -11.65 -21.16
C SER A 71 -40.00 -12.69 -20.18
N ASN A 72 -39.94 -13.96 -20.59
CA ASN A 72 -39.36 -15.03 -19.78
C ASN A 72 -37.84 -14.90 -19.64
N ILE A 73 -37.15 -14.51 -20.72
CA ILE A 73 -35.70 -14.24 -20.70
C ILE A 73 -35.42 -13.02 -19.83
N ASP A 74 -36.17 -11.93 -19.98
CA ASP A 74 -36.01 -10.71 -19.17
C ASP A 74 -36.24 -10.95 -17.69
N ALA A 75 -37.33 -11.65 -17.32
CA ALA A 75 -37.61 -12.00 -15.94
C ALA A 75 -36.46 -12.82 -15.32
N ARG A 76 -35.89 -13.74 -16.09
CA ARG A 76 -34.75 -14.56 -15.66
C ARG A 76 -33.46 -13.75 -15.58
N ALA A 77 -33.19 -12.89 -16.56
CA ALA A 77 -32.04 -11.98 -16.55
C ALA A 77 -32.09 -11.01 -15.36
N LEU A 78 -33.27 -10.49 -15.00
CA LEU A 78 -33.46 -9.70 -13.78
C LEU A 78 -33.18 -10.51 -12.52
N SER A 79 -33.58 -11.78 -12.46
CA SER A 79 -33.25 -12.67 -11.34
C SER A 79 -31.74 -12.89 -11.22
N LEU A 80 -31.08 -13.25 -12.32
CA LEU A 80 -29.63 -13.43 -12.39
C LEU A 80 -28.89 -12.14 -12.01
N GLY A 81 -29.37 -10.99 -12.47
CA GLY A 81 -28.79 -9.69 -12.16
C GLY A 81 -28.90 -9.32 -10.68
N ARG A 82 -29.95 -9.77 -9.98
CA ARG A 82 -30.08 -9.61 -8.52
C ARG A 82 -29.08 -10.48 -7.76
N GLN A 83 -28.81 -11.68 -8.25
CA GLN A 83 -27.89 -12.61 -7.63
C GLN A 83 -26.43 -12.22 -7.91
N ALA A 84 -26.11 -11.79 -9.12
CA ALA A 84 -24.77 -11.35 -9.52
C ALA A 84 -24.36 -9.97 -8.98
N ARG A 85 -25.18 -9.32 -8.11
CA ARG A 85 -24.90 -7.96 -7.60
C ARG A 85 -23.54 -7.80 -6.93
N GLN A 86 -23.02 -8.87 -6.33
CA GLN A 86 -21.74 -8.85 -5.61
C GLN A 86 -20.52 -9.13 -6.52
N VAL A 87 -20.72 -9.79 -7.66
CA VAL A 87 -19.64 -10.17 -8.57
C VAL A 87 -20.04 -9.84 -10.01
N PRO A 88 -19.66 -8.65 -10.51
CA PRO A 88 -19.77 -8.34 -11.93
C PRO A 88 -19.00 -9.37 -12.76
N GLY A 89 -19.51 -9.73 -13.94
CA GLY A 89 -18.88 -10.75 -14.78
C GLY A 89 -17.41 -10.48 -15.11
N HIS A 90 -16.99 -9.21 -15.23
CA HIS A 90 -15.58 -8.87 -15.51
C HIS A 90 -14.62 -9.12 -14.33
N TRP A 91 -15.12 -9.34 -13.10
CA TRP A 91 -14.33 -9.81 -11.95
C TRP A 91 -14.36 -11.34 -11.78
N ALA A 92 -14.86 -12.04 -12.80
CA ALA A 92 -14.88 -13.50 -12.85
C ALA A 92 -14.25 -14.01 -14.16
N PRO A 93 -12.98 -13.65 -14.46
CA PRO A 93 -12.27 -14.24 -15.59
C PRO A 93 -12.12 -15.75 -15.38
N LEU A 94 -12.06 -16.52 -16.46
CA LEU A 94 -12.11 -17.98 -16.37
C LEU A 94 -10.80 -18.56 -15.83
N GLY A 95 -9.69 -17.83 -15.99
CA GLY A 95 -8.41 -18.12 -15.36
C GLY A 95 -8.36 -17.94 -13.84
N ASP A 96 -9.31 -17.25 -13.21
CA ASP A 96 -9.32 -17.09 -11.74
C ASP A 96 -10.07 -18.25 -11.07
N GLY A 97 -9.52 -18.78 -9.99
CA GLY A 97 -10.05 -19.94 -9.26
C GLY A 97 -9.55 -21.30 -9.78
N VAL A 98 -8.68 -21.34 -10.80
CA VAL A 98 -8.21 -22.59 -11.43
C VAL A 98 -7.04 -23.26 -10.70
N PHE A 99 -6.81 -22.88 -9.43
CA PHE A 99 -5.73 -23.39 -8.57
C PHE A 99 -5.62 -24.92 -8.62
N ALA A 100 -6.72 -25.64 -8.38
CA ALA A 100 -6.72 -27.09 -8.34
C ALA A 100 -6.27 -27.73 -9.66
N TRP A 101 -6.80 -27.20 -10.77
CA TRP A 101 -6.43 -27.63 -12.11
C TRP A 101 -4.94 -27.38 -12.41
N LEU A 102 -4.38 -26.23 -12.00
CA LEU A 102 -2.95 -25.92 -12.19
C LEU A 102 -2.05 -26.91 -11.47
N VAL A 103 -2.27 -27.11 -10.16
CA VAL A 103 -1.45 -28.01 -9.33
C VAL A 103 -1.48 -29.43 -9.91
N GLN A 104 -2.67 -29.90 -10.27
CA GLN A 104 -2.84 -31.24 -10.80
C GLN A 104 -2.32 -31.39 -12.24
N SER A 105 -2.29 -30.31 -13.02
CA SER A 105 -1.69 -30.30 -14.37
C SER A 105 -0.17 -30.31 -14.30
N ARG A 106 0.40 -29.63 -13.30
CA ARG A 106 1.84 -29.61 -13.01
C ARG A 106 2.37 -30.98 -12.59
N ASP A 107 1.66 -31.65 -11.67
CA ASP A 107 2.15 -32.88 -11.05
C ASP A 107 2.06 -34.12 -11.98
N HIS A 108 1.25 -34.07 -13.04
CA HIS A 108 0.91 -35.25 -13.86
C HIS A 108 1.42 -35.25 -15.30
N ASN A 109 2.24 -34.27 -15.73
CA ASN A 109 2.78 -34.17 -17.10
C ASN A 109 1.73 -34.54 -18.18
N LEU A 110 0.80 -33.62 -18.48
CA LEU A 110 -0.36 -33.55 -19.42
C LEU A 110 -0.57 -34.59 -20.56
N SER A 111 0.37 -35.48 -20.83
CA SER A 111 0.37 -36.54 -21.84
C SER A 111 -0.62 -37.71 -21.64
N GLY A 112 -1.43 -37.73 -20.57
CA GLY A 112 -2.38 -38.81 -20.28
C GLY A 112 -3.80 -38.32 -20.02
N SER A 113 -4.59 -38.16 -21.08
CA SER A 113 -6.06 -38.02 -21.18
C SER A 113 -6.80 -37.18 -20.11
N THR A 114 -7.48 -36.12 -20.57
CA THR A 114 -8.54 -35.29 -19.91
C THR A 114 -8.15 -33.98 -19.20
N GLY A 115 -6.91 -33.46 -19.37
CA GLY A 115 -6.47 -32.17 -18.81
C GLY A 115 -7.04 -30.89 -19.45
N GLU A 116 -8.31 -30.89 -19.85
CA GLU A 116 -8.95 -29.71 -20.44
C GLU A 116 -9.08 -28.55 -19.43
N PHE A 117 -8.93 -27.33 -19.93
CA PHE A 117 -9.09 -26.12 -19.12
C PHE A 117 -10.53 -26.06 -18.52
N PRO A 118 -10.70 -25.64 -17.25
CA PRO A 118 -11.99 -25.63 -16.55
C PRO A 118 -12.98 -24.58 -17.08
N ASP A 119 -13.58 -24.84 -18.23
CA ASP A 119 -14.66 -24.00 -18.77
C ASP A 119 -16.02 -24.37 -18.14
N PRO A 120 -16.85 -23.36 -17.75
CA PRO A 120 -18.21 -23.63 -17.33
C PRO A 120 -19.04 -24.09 -18.53
N GLU A 121 -19.82 -25.16 -18.35
CA GLU A 121 -20.66 -25.73 -19.40
C GLU A 121 -21.89 -24.83 -19.70
N PRO A 122 -22.05 -24.32 -20.93
CA PRO A 122 -23.28 -23.64 -21.34
C PRO A 122 -24.43 -24.65 -21.48
N GLY A 123 -25.65 -24.23 -21.16
CA GLY A 123 -26.88 -24.88 -21.61
C GLY A 123 -27.56 -25.79 -20.63
N ARG A 124 -27.07 -25.95 -19.40
CA ARG A 124 -27.76 -26.69 -18.33
C ARG A 124 -27.37 -26.15 -16.94
N PRO A 125 -27.73 -24.91 -16.57
CA PRO A 125 -27.77 -24.57 -15.15
C PRO A 125 -28.66 -25.64 -14.50
N THR A 126 -28.10 -26.35 -13.53
CA THR A 126 -28.76 -27.48 -12.87
C THR A 126 -30.19 -27.08 -12.57
N ALA A 127 -31.11 -27.89 -13.11
CA ALA A 127 -32.53 -27.71 -12.89
C ALA A 127 -32.76 -27.59 -11.38
N HIS A 128 -33.40 -26.48 -11.01
CA HIS A 128 -33.88 -26.12 -9.67
C HIS A 128 -32.94 -25.22 -8.85
N ARG A 129 -33.41 -23.96 -8.73
CA ARG A 129 -33.01 -22.93 -7.76
C ARG A 129 -31.68 -22.22 -8.02
N PHE A 130 -31.78 -21.13 -8.76
CA PHE A 130 -30.88 -19.98 -8.61
C PHE A 130 -31.06 -19.27 -7.23
N ASP A 131 -31.64 -19.92 -6.22
CA ASP A 131 -31.85 -19.35 -4.88
C ASP A 131 -30.57 -19.45 -4.00
N GLU A 132 -29.49 -20.04 -4.53
CA GLU A 132 -28.20 -20.21 -3.86
C GLU A 132 -27.28 -18.97 -4.08
N PRO A 133 -26.40 -18.61 -3.14
CA PRO A 133 -25.43 -17.53 -3.33
C PRO A 133 -24.31 -17.96 -4.29
N VAL A 134 -24.53 -17.79 -5.60
CA VAL A 134 -23.62 -18.22 -6.70
C VAL A 134 -23.13 -17.08 -7.59
N SER A 135 -22.97 -15.88 -7.02
CA SER A 135 -22.59 -14.64 -7.75
C SER A 135 -21.39 -14.84 -8.67
N GLY A 136 -20.34 -15.53 -8.19
CA GLY A 136 -19.12 -15.76 -8.96
C GLY A 136 -19.31 -16.73 -10.15
N ARG A 137 -20.07 -17.81 -9.95
CA ARG A 137 -20.45 -18.75 -11.03
C ARG A 137 -21.27 -18.07 -12.12
N ILE A 138 -22.21 -17.19 -11.76
CA ILE A 138 -22.97 -16.40 -12.74
C ILE A 138 -22.02 -15.52 -13.54
N GLY A 139 -21.07 -14.85 -12.88
CA GLY A 139 -20.04 -14.05 -13.56
C GLY A 139 -19.18 -14.86 -14.54
N ARG A 140 -18.79 -16.09 -14.17
CA ARG A 140 -18.07 -17.02 -15.07
C ARG A 140 -18.92 -17.44 -16.26
N LEU A 141 -20.20 -17.76 -16.04
CA LEU A 141 -21.16 -18.05 -17.13
C LEU A 141 -21.34 -16.87 -18.08
N GLU A 142 -21.37 -15.63 -17.56
CA GLU A 142 -21.44 -14.41 -18.40
C GLU A 142 -20.20 -14.29 -19.31
N GLN A 143 -18.99 -14.71 -18.88
CA GLN A 143 -17.81 -14.74 -19.76
C GLN A 143 -17.96 -15.74 -20.91
N VAL A 144 -18.44 -16.94 -20.61
CA VAL A 144 -18.67 -17.99 -21.63
C VAL A 144 -19.87 -17.66 -22.54
N ALA A 145 -20.84 -16.91 -22.05
CA ALA A 145 -21.98 -16.46 -22.84
C ALA A 145 -21.56 -15.60 -24.05
N ALA A 146 -20.52 -14.77 -23.91
CA ALA A 146 -19.99 -13.99 -25.04
C ALA A 146 -19.42 -14.88 -26.17
N LEU A 147 -18.83 -16.02 -25.81
CA LEU A 147 -18.31 -17.00 -26.77
C LEU A 147 -19.44 -17.78 -27.45
N ASN A 148 -20.53 -18.06 -26.73
CA ASN A 148 -21.64 -18.90 -27.22
C ASN A 148 -22.85 -18.12 -27.75
N ALA A 149 -22.89 -16.79 -27.62
CA ALA A 149 -24.03 -15.98 -28.07
C ALA A 149 -24.48 -16.28 -29.52
N PRO A 150 -23.58 -16.42 -30.52
CA PRO A 150 -23.99 -16.78 -31.88
C PRO A 150 -24.67 -18.16 -32.00
N VAL A 151 -24.45 -19.07 -31.06
CA VAL A 151 -25.07 -20.39 -31.02
C VAL A 151 -26.43 -20.31 -30.32
N THR A 152 -26.47 -19.69 -29.15
CA THR A 152 -27.69 -19.55 -28.33
C THR A 152 -28.79 -18.82 -29.10
N TRP A 153 -28.49 -17.66 -29.70
CA TRP A 153 -29.50 -16.85 -30.39
C TRP A 153 -29.96 -17.43 -31.72
N ARG A 154 -29.11 -18.20 -32.41
CA ARG A 154 -29.54 -18.99 -33.58
C ARG A 154 -30.45 -20.16 -33.19
N ARG A 155 -30.17 -20.81 -32.05
CA ARG A 155 -31.01 -21.89 -31.52
C ARG A 155 -32.38 -21.33 -31.12
N LEU A 156 -32.42 -20.19 -30.45
CA LEU A 156 -33.67 -19.50 -30.11
C LEU A 156 -34.46 -19.12 -31.36
N ALA A 157 -33.83 -18.44 -32.32
CA ALA A 157 -34.48 -18.02 -33.56
C ALA A 157 -35.07 -19.21 -34.33
N ARG A 158 -34.38 -20.36 -34.33
CA ARG A 158 -34.90 -21.60 -34.93
C ARG A 158 -36.17 -22.08 -34.23
N ARG A 159 -36.16 -22.16 -32.90
CA ARG A 159 -37.34 -22.60 -32.12
C ARG A 159 -38.52 -21.64 -32.22
N VAL A 160 -38.24 -20.34 -32.24
CA VAL A 160 -39.27 -19.30 -32.44
C VAL A 160 -39.90 -19.43 -33.84
N ASN A 161 -39.09 -19.68 -34.88
CA ASN A 161 -39.57 -19.87 -36.25
C ASN A 161 -40.31 -21.20 -36.49
N GLU A 162 -40.14 -22.20 -35.61
CA GLU A 162 -40.86 -23.48 -35.67
C GLU A 162 -42.34 -23.33 -35.23
N VAL A 163 -42.67 -22.27 -34.47
CA VAL A 163 -44.04 -21.98 -34.05
C VAL A 163 -44.76 -21.20 -35.15
N GLU A 164 -45.74 -21.83 -35.83
CA GLU A 164 -46.67 -21.13 -36.72
C GLU A 164 -47.47 -20.12 -35.90
N SER A 165 -47.09 -18.83 -35.97
CA SER A 165 -47.85 -17.75 -35.33
C SER A 165 -48.28 -16.71 -36.36
N ASP A 166 -49.52 -16.26 -36.24
CA ASP A 166 -50.12 -15.15 -37.00
C ASP A 166 -49.51 -13.79 -36.57
N GLY A 167 -48.17 -13.67 -36.59
CA GLY A 167 -47.44 -12.44 -36.30
C GLY A 167 -47.44 -12.00 -34.82
N GLN A 168 -47.68 -12.91 -33.88
CA GLN A 168 -47.75 -12.61 -32.44
C GLN A 168 -46.46 -12.89 -31.66
N VAL A 169 -45.48 -13.58 -32.24
CA VAL A 169 -44.21 -13.88 -31.55
C VAL A 169 -43.18 -12.77 -31.80
N PRO A 170 -42.56 -12.20 -30.75
CA PRO A 170 -41.53 -11.18 -30.89
C PRO A 170 -40.36 -11.65 -31.75
N ALA A 171 -39.89 -10.79 -32.66
CA ALA A 171 -38.70 -11.05 -33.47
C ALA A 171 -37.43 -10.93 -32.61
N VAL A 172 -36.47 -11.84 -32.84
CA VAL A 172 -35.20 -11.85 -32.07
C VAL A 172 -34.42 -10.55 -32.24
N ASP A 173 -34.43 -9.91 -33.41
CA ASP A 173 -33.71 -8.63 -33.61
C ASP A 173 -34.33 -7.50 -32.79
N ALA A 174 -35.67 -7.42 -32.75
CA ALA A 174 -36.39 -6.36 -32.02
C ALA A 174 -36.13 -6.41 -30.50
N PHE A 175 -35.85 -7.60 -29.96
CA PHE A 175 -35.46 -7.76 -28.55
C PHE A 175 -34.16 -7.00 -28.20
N TRP A 176 -33.27 -6.81 -29.18
CA TRP A 176 -31.98 -6.16 -28.96
C TRP A 176 -31.97 -4.65 -29.26
N ASP A 177 -33.07 -4.07 -29.73
CA ASP A 177 -33.14 -2.68 -30.22
C ASP A 177 -32.60 -1.65 -29.21
N GLU A 178 -32.89 -1.82 -27.92
CA GLU A 178 -32.40 -0.92 -26.87
C GLU A 178 -30.87 -0.95 -26.78
N LEU A 179 -30.27 -2.14 -26.67
CA LEU A 179 -28.82 -2.29 -26.58
C LEU A 179 -28.13 -1.93 -27.91
N ALA A 180 -28.78 -2.23 -29.02
CA ALA A 180 -28.34 -1.88 -30.36
C ALA A 180 -28.25 -0.37 -30.57
N SER A 181 -29.14 0.43 -29.95
CA SER A 181 -29.05 1.89 -30.00
C SER A 181 -27.82 2.43 -29.27
N ARG A 182 -27.47 1.86 -28.11
CA ARG A 182 -26.26 2.24 -27.34
C ARG A 182 -24.97 1.92 -28.11
N LEU A 183 -24.97 0.83 -28.87
CA LEU A 183 -23.86 0.47 -29.76
C LEU A 183 -23.72 1.45 -30.92
N ASP A 184 -24.83 1.91 -31.51
CA ASP A 184 -24.83 2.86 -32.63
C ASP A 184 -24.32 4.26 -32.23
N ASP A 185 -24.55 4.66 -30.98
CA ASP A 185 -24.10 5.95 -30.43
C ASP A 185 -22.62 5.93 -29.95
N ALA A 186 -21.96 4.78 -29.98
CA ALA A 186 -20.62 4.61 -29.43
C ALA A 186 -19.50 5.13 -30.36
N PRO A 187 -18.30 5.43 -29.82
CA PRO A 187 -17.14 5.78 -30.63
C PRO A 187 -16.77 4.68 -31.63
N GLU A 188 -16.40 5.05 -32.87
CA GLU A 188 -16.06 4.08 -33.94
C GLU A 188 -14.94 3.11 -33.52
N GLU A 189 -14.00 3.56 -32.70
CA GLU A 189 -12.93 2.69 -32.19
C GLU A 189 -13.50 1.53 -31.35
N SER A 190 -14.41 1.81 -30.42
CA SER A 190 -15.08 0.80 -29.60
C SER A 190 -15.94 -0.15 -30.44
N ILE A 191 -16.62 0.39 -31.45
CA ILE A 191 -17.41 -0.41 -32.40
C ILE A 191 -16.50 -1.34 -33.21
N SER A 192 -15.37 -0.84 -33.72
CA SER A 192 -14.41 -1.64 -34.48
C SER A 192 -13.84 -2.79 -33.65
N ARG A 193 -13.50 -2.54 -32.38
CA ARG A 193 -13.04 -3.59 -31.45
C ARG A 193 -14.13 -4.64 -31.21
N ALA A 194 -15.36 -4.21 -30.95
CA ALA A 194 -16.49 -5.11 -30.76
C ALA A 194 -16.75 -5.97 -32.01
N ARG A 195 -16.63 -5.39 -33.20
CA ARG A 195 -16.76 -6.07 -34.49
C ARG A 195 -15.69 -7.13 -34.70
N GLU A 196 -14.43 -6.82 -34.40
CA GLU A 196 -13.32 -7.77 -34.50
C GLU A 196 -13.55 -8.99 -33.60
N LEU A 197 -13.87 -8.77 -32.32
CA LEU A 197 -14.13 -9.84 -31.37
C LEU A 197 -15.40 -10.64 -31.70
N ALA A 198 -16.44 -9.99 -32.22
CA ALA A 198 -17.65 -10.65 -32.72
C ALA A 198 -17.35 -11.56 -33.91
N GLY A 199 -16.55 -11.10 -34.88
CA GLY A 199 -16.12 -11.92 -36.01
C GLY A 199 -15.35 -13.17 -35.55
N GLN A 200 -14.46 -13.01 -34.56
CA GLN A 200 -13.74 -14.14 -33.98
C GLN A 200 -14.66 -15.09 -33.20
N SER A 201 -15.63 -14.60 -32.42
CA SER A 201 -16.57 -15.48 -31.69
C SER A 201 -17.52 -16.23 -32.61
N ILE A 202 -17.92 -15.63 -33.73
CA ILE A 202 -18.73 -16.31 -34.75
C ILE A 202 -17.95 -17.44 -35.41
N ALA A 203 -16.68 -17.20 -35.75
CA ALA A 203 -15.80 -18.21 -36.35
C ALA A 203 -15.56 -19.42 -35.43
N LEU A 204 -15.56 -19.21 -34.10
CA LEU A 204 -15.36 -20.26 -33.09
C LEU A 204 -16.39 -21.40 -33.21
N ARG A 205 -17.63 -21.10 -33.66
CA ARG A 205 -18.70 -22.11 -33.80
C ARG A 205 -18.32 -23.26 -34.72
N ASP A 206 -17.61 -22.96 -35.80
CA ASP A 206 -17.35 -23.93 -36.87
C ASP A 206 -16.11 -24.79 -36.57
N ILE A 207 -15.49 -24.61 -35.40
CA ILE A 207 -14.32 -25.35 -34.94
C ILE A 207 -14.78 -26.50 -34.03
N ALA A 208 -14.76 -27.72 -34.57
CA ALA A 208 -15.11 -28.93 -33.83
C ALA A 208 -13.96 -29.51 -32.99
N ASP A 209 -12.71 -29.29 -33.42
CA ASP A 209 -11.52 -29.77 -32.74
C ASP A 209 -11.20 -28.95 -31.48
N ALA A 210 -11.04 -29.62 -30.33
CA ALA A 210 -10.81 -28.97 -29.05
C ALA A 210 -9.47 -28.20 -29.01
N ALA A 211 -8.41 -28.76 -29.60
CA ALA A 211 -7.11 -28.09 -29.65
C ALA A 211 -7.14 -26.83 -30.53
N ALA A 212 -7.78 -26.90 -31.70
CA ALA A 212 -8.01 -25.74 -32.56
C ALA A 212 -8.91 -24.69 -31.88
N ARG A 213 -9.89 -25.12 -31.09
CA ARG A 213 -10.74 -24.23 -30.30
C ARG A 213 -9.93 -23.46 -29.27
N HIS A 214 -9.05 -24.12 -28.51
CA HIS A 214 -8.15 -23.47 -27.55
C HIS A 214 -7.21 -22.45 -28.22
N ARG A 215 -6.59 -22.81 -29.36
CA ARG A 215 -5.77 -21.86 -30.13
C ARG A 215 -6.56 -20.64 -30.58
N HIS A 216 -7.80 -20.82 -31.02
CA HIS A 216 -8.65 -19.72 -31.47
C HIS A 216 -9.06 -18.81 -30.31
N ILE A 217 -9.47 -19.38 -29.17
CA ILE A 217 -9.77 -18.62 -27.95
C ILE A 217 -8.53 -17.86 -27.47
N SER A 218 -7.35 -18.47 -27.50
CA SER A 218 -6.11 -17.80 -27.13
C SER A 218 -5.80 -16.58 -28.02
N ARG A 219 -6.07 -16.65 -29.33
CA ARG A 219 -5.96 -15.48 -30.23
C ARG A 219 -6.98 -14.39 -29.90
N MET A 220 -8.20 -14.77 -29.52
CA MET A 220 -9.21 -13.82 -29.02
C MET A 220 -8.74 -13.13 -27.74
N LEU A 221 -8.16 -13.90 -26.81
CA LEU A 221 -7.61 -13.37 -25.57
C LEU A 221 -6.44 -12.43 -25.83
N LEU A 222 -5.55 -12.72 -26.78
CA LEU A 222 -4.46 -11.80 -27.18
C LEU A 222 -5.02 -10.45 -27.69
N THR A 223 -6.08 -10.50 -28.48
CA THR A 223 -6.77 -9.28 -28.96
C THR A 223 -7.31 -8.48 -27.77
N ARG A 224 -7.99 -9.14 -26.83
CA ARG A 224 -8.51 -8.50 -25.60
C ARG A 224 -7.41 -7.95 -24.71
N THR A 225 -6.30 -8.66 -24.57
CA THR A 225 -5.13 -8.26 -23.78
C THR A 225 -4.51 -6.99 -24.32
N ARG A 226 -4.32 -6.90 -25.65
CA ARG A 226 -3.80 -5.68 -26.29
C ARG A 226 -4.70 -4.48 -26.02
N HIS A 227 -6.02 -4.66 -26.08
CA HIS A 227 -6.95 -3.58 -25.75
C HIS A 227 -6.91 -3.19 -24.28
N ALA A 228 -6.91 -4.16 -23.37
CA ALA A 228 -6.81 -3.89 -21.93
C ALA A 228 -5.52 -3.15 -21.57
N TRP A 229 -4.40 -3.50 -22.22
CA TRP A 229 -3.12 -2.81 -22.06
C TRP A 229 -3.20 -1.34 -22.51
N VAL A 230 -3.77 -1.07 -23.69
CA VAL A 230 -3.97 0.31 -24.20
C VAL A 230 -4.90 1.13 -23.31
N GLU A 231 -5.88 0.49 -22.66
CA GLU A 231 -6.77 1.12 -21.68
C GLU A 231 -6.12 1.36 -20.32
N GLY A 232 -4.88 0.88 -20.10
CA GLY A 232 -4.16 1.02 -18.83
C GLY A 232 -4.60 0.03 -17.75
N ASP A 233 -5.33 -1.02 -18.09
CA ASP A 233 -5.79 -2.08 -17.17
C ASP A 233 -4.81 -3.25 -17.17
N ALA A 234 -3.64 -3.04 -16.56
CA ALA A 234 -2.56 -4.01 -16.52
C ALA A 234 -2.92 -5.29 -15.76
N LEU A 235 -3.80 -5.19 -14.75
CA LEU A 235 -4.24 -6.34 -13.97
C LEU A 235 -5.13 -7.27 -14.81
N LYS A 236 -6.08 -6.70 -15.58
CA LYS A 236 -6.86 -7.47 -16.56
C LYS A 236 -5.98 -8.05 -17.66
N THR A 237 -4.99 -7.30 -18.14
CA THR A 237 -3.98 -7.80 -19.09
C THR A 237 -3.27 -9.03 -18.55
N ALA A 238 -2.81 -9.02 -17.29
CA ALA A 238 -2.14 -10.16 -16.67
C ALA A 238 -3.07 -11.40 -16.60
N TRP A 239 -4.31 -11.22 -16.15
CA TRP A 239 -5.29 -12.34 -16.07
C TRP A 239 -5.68 -12.91 -17.42
N LEU A 240 -5.89 -12.06 -18.44
CA LEU A 240 -6.19 -12.52 -19.80
C LEU A 240 -5.02 -13.29 -20.42
N SER A 241 -3.80 -12.82 -20.17
CA SER A 241 -2.57 -13.48 -20.63
C SER A 241 -2.36 -14.82 -19.94
N PHE A 242 -2.54 -14.85 -18.62
CA PHE A 242 -2.51 -16.08 -17.82
C PHE A 242 -3.53 -17.11 -18.35
N GLU A 243 -4.79 -16.71 -18.53
CA GLU A 243 -5.84 -17.61 -19.04
C GLU A 243 -5.47 -18.16 -20.43
N ALA A 244 -4.98 -17.30 -21.32
CA ALA A 244 -4.62 -17.68 -22.68
C ALA A 244 -3.48 -18.70 -22.73
N LEU A 245 -2.43 -18.46 -21.93
CA LEU A 245 -1.28 -19.35 -21.85
C LEU A 245 -1.64 -20.66 -21.16
N ALA A 246 -2.45 -20.64 -20.09
CA ALA A 246 -2.95 -21.85 -19.44
C ALA A 246 -3.73 -22.75 -20.43
N ARG A 247 -4.60 -22.15 -21.27
CA ARG A 247 -5.30 -22.88 -22.34
C ARG A 247 -4.35 -23.41 -23.42
N LEU A 248 -3.30 -22.68 -23.75
CA LEU A 248 -2.30 -23.10 -24.75
C LEU A 248 -1.42 -24.24 -24.25
N VAL A 249 -1.01 -24.24 -22.98
CA VAL A 249 -0.25 -25.36 -22.39
C VAL A 249 -1.04 -26.66 -22.45
N ALA A 250 -2.37 -26.57 -22.31
CA ALA A 250 -3.27 -27.72 -22.43
C ALA A 250 -3.56 -28.15 -23.89
N ALA A 251 -3.10 -27.39 -24.89
CA ALA A 251 -3.30 -27.72 -26.30
C ALA A 251 -2.18 -28.65 -26.81
N GLU A 252 -2.53 -29.67 -27.61
CA GLU A 252 -1.57 -30.63 -28.17
C GLU A 252 -0.52 -29.99 -29.12
N ASP A 253 -0.89 -28.88 -29.76
CA ASP A 253 -0.01 -28.09 -30.63
C ASP A 253 -0.28 -26.59 -30.38
N PRO A 254 0.48 -25.92 -29.51
CA PRO A 254 0.33 -24.49 -29.24
C PRO A 254 0.69 -23.62 -30.47
N GLY A 255 1.49 -24.15 -31.40
CA GLY A 255 1.77 -23.60 -32.73
C GLY A 255 2.19 -22.12 -32.76
N ASN A 256 1.83 -21.44 -33.86
CA ASN A 256 2.11 -20.01 -34.11
C ASN A 256 1.41 -19.02 -33.14
N VAL A 257 0.49 -19.51 -32.31
CA VAL A 257 -0.21 -18.66 -31.34
C VAL A 257 0.73 -18.34 -30.18
N ALA A 258 1.56 -19.30 -29.75
CA ALA A 258 2.60 -19.04 -28.74
C ALA A 258 3.61 -17.99 -29.22
N GLU A 259 4.03 -18.04 -30.49
CA GLU A 259 4.89 -17.01 -31.10
C GLU A 259 4.24 -15.62 -31.05
N SER A 260 2.92 -15.53 -31.33
CA SER A 260 2.20 -14.26 -31.27
C SER A 260 2.11 -13.67 -29.86
N TRP A 261 2.11 -14.53 -28.83
CA TRP A 261 2.18 -14.12 -27.42
C TRP A 261 3.58 -13.65 -27.05
N ARG A 262 4.62 -14.42 -27.37
CA ARG A 262 6.02 -14.01 -27.16
C ARG A 262 6.30 -12.66 -27.82
N ASP A 263 5.96 -12.52 -29.10
CA ASP A 263 6.18 -11.29 -29.86
C ASP A 263 5.43 -10.09 -29.24
N TRP A 264 4.29 -10.34 -28.58
CA TRP A 264 3.58 -9.29 -27.86
C TRP A 264 4.28 -8.92 -26.55
N PHE A 265 4.76 -9.87 -25.75
CA PHE A 265 5.57 -9.57 -24.56
C PHE A 265 6.86 -8.84 -24.91
N ASP A 266 7.56 -9.27 -25.96
CA ASP A 266 8.77 -8.62 -26.50
C ASP A 266 8.51 -7.16 -26.91
N SER A 267 7.26 -6.81 -27.24
CA SER A 267 6.87 -5.46 -27.64
C SER A 267 6.64 -4.51 -26.46
N LEU A 268 6.56 -5.02 -25.23
CA LEU A 268 6.30 -4.21 -24.03
C LEU A 268 7.58 -3.46 -23.60
N GLY A 269 7.46 -2.17 -23.28
CA GLY A 269 8.61 -1.37 -22.89
C GLY A 269 9.11 -1.68 -21.48
N SER A 270 10.44 -1.79 -21.28
CA SER A 270 11.01 -2.05 -19.94
C SER A 270 10.67 -0.99 -18.88
N GLU A 271 10.41 0.26 -19.29
CA GLU A 271 9.95 1.33 -18.39
C GLU A 271 8.48 1.16 -18.01
N GLU A 272 7.64 0.77 -18.96
CA GLU A 272 6.21 0.48 -18.72
C GLU A 272 6.06 -0.69 -17.74
N LEU A 273 6.84 -1.76 -17.94
CA LEU A 273 6.89 -2.91 -17.03
C LEU A 273 7.38 -2.53 -15.63
N ARG A 274 8.39 -1.65 -15.52
CA ARG A 274 8.82 -1.11 -14.21
C ARG A 274 7.74 -0.26 -13.55
N GLY A 275 6.96 0.49 -14.34
CA GLY A 275 5.83 1.29 -13.88
C GLY A 275 4.71 0.47 -13.22
N LEU A 276 4.58 -0.82 -13.58
CA LEU A 276 3.56 -1.71 -12.98
C LEU A 276 3.69 -1.86 -11.46
N ARG A 277 4.86 -1.58 -10.89
CA ARG A 277 5.05 -1.56 -9.43
C ARG A 277 4.13 -0.57 -8.72
N GLN A 278 3.63 0.45 -9.40
CA GLN A 278 2.64 1.38 -8.84
C GLN A 278 1.30 0.71 -8.58
N ILE A 279 0.98 -0.36 -9.32
CA ILE A 279 -0.24 -1.16 -9.15
C ILE A 279 0.01 -2.32 -8.19
N ASP A 280 1.11 -3.05 -8.37
CA ASP A 280 1.51 -4.14 -7.49
C ASP A 280 3.02 -4.35 -7.63
N ALA A 281 3.74 -4.42 -6.51
CA ALA A 281 5.17 -4.67 -6.51
C ALA A 281 5.58 -5.96 -7.24
N ASP A 282 4.70 -6.97 -7.29
CA ASP A 282 4.95 -8.26 -7.95
C ASP A 282 4.54 -8.31 -9.43
N LEU A 283 3.79 -7.34 -9.95
CA LEU A 283 3.33 -7.36 -11.34
C LEU A 283 4.46 -7.44 -12.38
N PRO A 284 5.62 -6.75 -12.24
CA PRO A 284 6.73 -6.93 -13.16
C PRO A 284 7.23 -8.38 -13.21
N VAL A 285 7.25 -9.06 -12.06
CA VAL A 285 7.66 -10.47 -11.98
C VAL A 285 6.59 -11.37 -12.61
N ILE A 286 5.31 -11.08 -12.37
CA ILE A 286 4.20 -11.82 -13.00
C ILE A 286 4.30 -11.74 -14.53
N PHE A 287 4.56 -10.55 -15.10
CA PHE A 287 4.70 -10.41 -16.55
C PHE A 287 5.91 -11.18 -17.09
N ALA A 288 7.04 -11.18 -16.36
CA ALA A 288 8.21 -12.00 -16.73
C ALA A 288 7.89 -13.51 -16.72
N LEU A 289 7.16 -14.01 -15.71
CA LEU A 289 6.74 -15.41 -15.65
C LEU A 289 5.80 -15.78 -16.81
N LEU A 290 4.92 -14.86 -17.22
CA LEU A 290 4.02 -15.06 -18.36
C LEU A 290 4.77 -15.03 -19.70
N GLU A 291 5.78 -14.18 -19.83
CA GLU A 291 6.69 -14.13 -20.97
C GLU A 291 7.50 -15.43 -21.09
N ASP A 292 8.11 -15.89 -19.99
CA ASP A 292 8.85 -17.16 -19.93
C ASP A 292 7.95 -18.35 -20.28
N ALA A 293 6.72 -18.37 -19.77
CA ALA A 293 5.72 -19.39 -20.12
C ALA A 293 5.40 -19.39 -21.62
N ALA A 294 5.27 -18.22 -22.25
CA ALA A 294 5.07 -18.11 -23.69
C ALA A 294 6.31 -18.61 -24.45
N GLU A 295 7.52 -18.26 -24.01
CA GLU A 295 8.78 -18.69 -24.62
C GLU A 295 8.93 -20.21 -24.61
N TYR A 296 8.59 -20.88 -23.50
CA TYR A 296 8.65 -22.34 -23.40
C TYR A 296 7.67 -23.08 -24.35
N LEU A 297 6.64 -22.40 -24.84
CA LEU A 297 5.64 -22.96 -25.74
C LEU A 297 5.94 -22.75 -27.24
N VAL A 298 6.92 -21.91 -27.58
CA VAL A 298 7.32 -21.62 -28.97
C VAL A 298 8.06 -22.77 -29.67
N PRO A 299 9.00 -23.50 -29.02
CA PRO A 299 9.79 -24.52 -29.70
C PRO A 299 8.93 -25.62 -30.36
N PRO A 300 9.46 -26.29 -31.41
CA PRO A 300 8.73 -27.38 -32.10
C PRO A 300 8.42 -28.58 -31.18
N GLU A 301 9.18 -28.76 -30.10
CA GLU A 301 8.81 -29.61 -28.97
C GLU A 301 8.61 -28.71 -27.73
N PRO A 302 7.35 -28.31 -27.43
CA PRO A 302 7.05 -27.40 -26.34
C PRO A 302 7.47 -27.96 -24.98
N ALA A 303 8.09 -27.12 -24.15
CA ALA A 303 8.44 -27.46 -22.77
C ALA A 303 7.24 -27.23 -21.83
N ALA A 304 6.11 -27.90 -22.10
CA ALA A 304 4.82 -27.68 -21.43
C ALA A 304 4.91 -27.73 -19.89
N SER A 305 5.71 -28.65 -19.32
CA SER A 305 5.89 -28.72 -17.87
C SER A 305 6.61 -27.51 -17.28
N ARG A 306 7.55 -26.89 -18.02
CA ARG A 306 8.21 -25.64 -17.58
C ARG A 306 7.24 -24.47 -17.67
N ALA A 307 6.53 -24.32 -18.79
CA ALA A 307 5.49 -23.31 -18.93
C ALA A 307 4.43 -23.43 -17.82
N MET A 308 4.02 -24.65 -17.46
CA MET A 308 3.08 -24.88 -16.36
C MET A 308 3.63 -24.46 -14.99
N ASN A 309 4.93 -24.63 -14.73
CA ASN A 309 5.55 -24.14 -13.50
C ASN A 309 5.51 -22.60 -13.42
N GLU A 310 5.90 -21.92 -14.49
CA GLU A 310 5.87 -20.44 -14.54
C GLU A 310 4.44 -19.92 -14.37
N LEU A 311 3.45 -20.58 -14.98
CA LEU A 311 2.04 -20.22 -14.80
C LEU A 311 1.54 -20.49 -13.38
N ALA A 312 1.97 -21.57 -12.74
CA ALA A 312 1.63 -21.84 -11.35
C ALA A 312 2.19 -20.73 -10.42
N ASP A 313 3.42 -20.30 -10.65
CA ASP A 313 4.05 -19.23 -9.87
C ASP A 313 3.42 -17.86 -10.16
N ALA A 314 3.05 -17.60 -11.42
CA ALA A 314 2.28 -16.41 -11.79
C ALA A 314 0.92 -16.38 -11.08
N TYR A 315 0.20 -17.51 -11.02
CA TYR A 315 -1.05 -17.62 -10.27
C TYR A 315 -0.83 -17.41 -8.77
N ALA A 316 0.25 -17.98 -8.20
CA ALA A 316 0.57 -17.85 -6.79
C ALA A 316 0.76 -16.36 -6.38
N ARG A 317 1.40 -15.56 -7.24
CA ARG A 317 1.55 -14.12 -7.05
C ARG A 317 0.26 -13.33 -7.31
N LEU A 318 -0.45 -13.65 -8.39
CA LEU A 318 -1.69 -12.95 -8.79
C LEU A 318 -2.83 -13.16 -7.79
N ALA A 319 -3.02 -14.39 -7.34
CA ALA A 319 -4.22 -14.85 -6.64
C ALA A 319 -3.99 -15.10 -5.15
N LEU A 320 -2.82 -15.64 -4.79
CA LEU A 320 -2.51 -16.07 -3.41
C LEU A 320 -1.55 -15.11 -2.69
N PHE A 321 -0.97 -14.16 -3.42
CA PHE A 321 -0.04 -13.16 -2.89
C PHE A 321 1.17 -13.77 -2.17
N VAL A 322 1.68 -14.88 -2.73
CA VAL A 322 2.89 -15.57 -2.27
C VAL A 322 3.95 -15.58 -3.37
N PRO A 323 5.25 -15.77 -3.03
CA PRO A 323 6.33 -15.69 -4.02
C PRO A 323 6.25 -16.73 -5.15
N ASP A 324 5.79 -17.94 -4.84
CA ASP A 324 5.71 -19.07 -5.76
C ASP A 324 4.71 -20.10 -5.24
N MET A 325 4.34 -21.06 -6.09
CA MET A 325 3.38 -22.11 -5.76
C MET A 325 3.93 -23.07 -4.69
N GLY A 326 5.25 -23.29 -4.67
CA GLY A 326 5.94 -24.14 -3.69
C GLY A 326 5.78 -23.65 -2.26
N PHE A 327 5.79 -22.33 -2.04
CA PHE A 327 5.58 -21.70 -0.74
C PHE A 327 4.31 -22.20 -0.02
N TYR A 328 3.25 -22.45 -0.78
CA TYR A 328 2.00 -23.00 -0.26
C TYR A 328 2.03 -24.54 -0.16
N LEU A 329 2.41 -25.22 -1.24
CA LEU A 329 2.27 -26.68 -1.36
C LEU A 329 3.29 -27.47 -0.53
N ASP A 330 4.50 -26.94 -0.32
CA ASP A 330 5.60 -27.68 0.31
C ASP A 330 5.56 -27.68 1.85
N GLN A 331 4.44 -27.26 2.43
CA GLN A 331 4.26 -27.24 3.88
C GLN A 331 4.00 -28.65 4.45
N PRO A 332 4.63 -29.02 5.59
CA PRO A 332 4.47 -30.34 6.21
C PRO A 332 3.03 -30.70 6.59
N VAL A 333 2.21 -29.70 6.92
CA VAL A 333 0.81 -29.90 7.34
C VAL A 333 -0.07 -30.53 6.25
N ARG A 334 0.40 -30.54 4.99
CA ARG A 334 -0.29 -31.12 3.82
C ARG A 334 0.15 -32.55 3.51
N ALA A 335 0.99 -33.18 4.33
CA ALA A 335 1.53 -34.50 4.05
C ALA A 335 0.44 -35.59 3.97
N GLU A 336 -0.57 -35.53 4.83
CA GLU A 336 -1.69 -36.48 4.84
C GLU A 336 -2.56 -36.34 3.59
N ILE A 337 -2.95 -35.12 3.22
CA ILE A 337 -3.71 -34.84 1.99
C ILE A 337 -2.95 -35.34 0.77
N ARG A 338 -1.65 -35.03 0.68
CA ARG A 338 -0.77 -35.51 -0.41
C ARG A 338 -0.68 -37.03 -0.44
N ALA A 339 -0.57 -37.69 0.71
CA ALA A 339 -0.53 -39.14 0.78
C ALA A 339 -1.84 -39.77 0.29
N THR A 340 -2.99 -39.27 0.74
CA THR A 340 -4.31 -39.75 0.31
C THR A 340 -4.52 -39.52 -1.19
N ALA A 341 -4.22 -38.31 -1.69
CA ALA A 341 -4.30 -37.99 -3.13
C ALA A 341 -3.37 -38.86 -3.99
N SER A 342 -2.14 -39.13 -3.53
CA SER A 342 -1.20 -39.99 -4.24
C SER A 342 -1.64 -41.45 -4.29
N THR A 343 -2.31 -41.94 -3.24
CA THR A 343 -2.90 -43.29 -3.19
C THR A 343 -4.08 -43.41 -4.16
N CYS A 344 -4.75 -42.28 -4.42
CA CYS A 344 -5.85 -42.09 -5.34
C CYS A 344 -5.42 -41.68 -6.76
N ASN A 345 -4.20 -41.98 -7.17
CA ASN A 345 -3.69 -41.64 -8.49
C ASN A 345 -3.89 -42.83 -9.46
N PRO A 346 -4.56 -42.68 -10.62
CA PRO A 346 -4.69 -43.79 -11.56
C PRO A 346 -3.30 -44.19 -12.06
N ASP A 347 -2.92 -45.45 -11.86
CA ASP A 347 -1.68 -46.00 -12.43
C ASP A 347 -1.91 -46.20 -13.95
N PRO A 348 -1.25 -45.41 -14.82
CA PRO A 348 -1.42 -45.53 -16.27
C PRO A 348 -0.86 -46.85 -16.81
N LEU A 349 -0.07 -47.59 -16.02
CA LEU A 349 0.52 -48.88 -16.37
C LEU A 349 -0.29 -50.08 -15.81
N LEU A 350 -1.42 -49.84 -15.14
CA LEU A 350 -2.25 -50.91 -14.58
C LEU A 350 -2.86 -51.78 -15.71
N ILE A 351 -2.29 -52.95 -15.95
CA ILE A 351 -2.82 -53.93 -16.93
C ILE A 351 -3.96 -54.73 -16.29
N GLY A 352 -5.21 -54.31 -16.53
CA GLY A 352 -6.43 -55.00 -16.10
C GLY A 352 -7.42 -54.07 -15.41
N PRO A 353 -8.67 -54.52 -15.14
CA PRO A 353 -9.64 -53.64 -14.55
C PRO A 353 -9.33 -53.35 -13.08
N MET A 354 -9.11 -52.07 -12.73
CA MET A 354 -9.04 -51.59 -11.34
C MET A 354 -10.05 -52.30 -10.41
N PRO A 355 -9.60 -52.92 -9.30
CA PRO A 355 -10.49 -53.59 -8.36
C PRO A 355 -11.51 -52.63 -7.76
N ARG A 356 -12.77 -53.10 -7.64
CA ARG A 356 -13.87 -52.34 -7.03
C ARG A 356 -13.53 -51.84 -5.62
N GLU A 357 -12.87 -52.67 -4.81
CA GLU A 357 -12.47 -52.28 -3.46
C GLU A 357 -11.48 -51.11 -3.45
N THR A 358 -10.49 -51.10 -4.35
CA THR A 358 -9.53 -50.00 -4.49
C THR A 358 -10.23 -48.72 -4.94
N TYR A 359 -11.12 -48.83 -5.92
CA TYR A 359 -11.90 -47.69 -6.41
C TYR A 359 -12.77 -47.09 -5.30
N GLU A 360 -13.57 -47.91 -4.62
CA GLU A 360 -14.48 -47.47 -3.56
C GLU A 360 -13.76 -46.95 -2.32
N ARG A 361 -12.59 -47.51 -1.99
CA ARG A 361 -11.75 -47.01 -0.89
C ARG A 361 -11.29 -45.60 -1.20
N CYS A 362 -10.73 -45.36 -2.38
CA CYS A 362 -10.28 -44.04 -2.76
C CYS A 362 -11.43 -43.00 -2.78
N VAL A 363 -12.58 -43.35 -3.37
CA VAL A 363 -13.76 -42.45 -3.37
C VAL A 363 -14.19 -42.13 -1.93
N ARG A 364 -14.20 -43.11 -1.02
CA ARG A 364 -14.52 -42.89 0.39
C ARG A 364 -13.50 -41.98 1.06
N ASP A 365 -12.21 -42.28 0.93
CA ASP A 365 -11.14 -41.52 1.59
C ASP A 365 -11.13 -40.04 1.13
N LEU A 366 -11.41 -39.78 -0.15
CA LEU A 366 -11.53 -38.41 -0.69
C LEU A 366 -12.81 -37.70 -0.20
N LEU A 367 -13.94 -38.39 -0.10
CA LEU A 367 -15.17 -37.81 0.45
C LEU A 367 -15.05 -37.52 1.95
N ASP A 368 -14.41 -38.41 2.71
CA ASP A 368 -14.13 -38.22 4.15
C ASP A 368 -13.24 -36.98 4.39
N LEU A 369 -12.27 -36.74 3.48
CA LEU A 369 -11.50 -35.49 3.50
C LEU A 369 -12.39 -34.26 3.27
N LEU A 370 -13.25 -34.26 2.25
CA LEU A 370 -14.12 -33.13 1.93
C LEU A 370 -15.12 -32.79 3.04
N ASP A 371 -15.61 -33.81 3.75
CA ASP A 371 -16.58 -33.64 4.83
C ASP A 371 -15.93 -33.05 6.10
N ALA A 372 -14.87 -33.70 6.60
CA ALA A 372 -14.29 -33.39 7.91
C ALA A 372 -12.77 -33.15 7.92
N GLY A 373 -12.01 -33.71 6.99
CA GLY A 373 -10.53 -33.71 7.02
C GLY A 373 -9.85 -32.37 6.75
N LEU A 374 -10.57 -31.39 6.20
CA LEU A 374 -10.01 -30.10 5.75
C LEU A 374 -10.26 -28.92 6.70
N GLN A 375 -10.82 -29.18 7.88
CA GLN A 375 -11.17 -28.16 8.89
C GLN A 375 -10.16 -28.08 10.05
N THR A 376 -9.02 -28.75 9.94
CA THR A 376 -8.07 -28.86 11.04
C THR A 376 -7.43 -27.51 11.37
N GLU A 377 -7.00 -27.34 12.63
CA GLU A 377 -6.31 -26.12 13.06
C GLU A 377 -5.01 -25.88 12.29
N GLU A 378 -4.34 -26.94 11.83
CA GLU A 378 -3.13 -26.85 11.03
C GLU A 378 -3.39 -26.29 9.62
N LEU A 379 -4.56 -26.57 9.05
CA LEU A 379 -4.96 -26.20 7.68
C LEU A 379 -5.76 -24.91 7.59
N ALA A 380 -6.52 -24.54 8.63
CA ALA A 380 -7.37 -23.36 8.64
C ALA A 380 -7.10 -22.39 9.83
N GLY A 381 -6.34 -22.82 10.85
CA GLY A 381 -6.06 -22.05 12.07
C GLY A 381 -7.08 -22.30 13.19
N GLY A 382 -6.69 -22.02 14.44
CA GLY A 382 -7.57 -22.13 15.61
C GLY A 382 -8.44 -20.89 15.81
N ARG A 383 -9.77 -21.03 15.71
CA ARG A 383 -10.73 -19.91 15.86
C ARG A 383 -10.74 -19.26 17.25
N GLN A 384 -10.25 -19.95 18.28
CA GLN A 384 -10.32 -19.47 19.68
C GLN A 384 -9.05 -18.77 20.15
N GLY A 385 -8.07 -18.57 19.25
CA GLY A 385 -6.80 -17.94 19.58
C GLY A 385 -5.71 -18.95 19.96
N PRO A 386 -4.65 -18.50 20.66
CA PRO A 386 -4.50 -17.22 21.36
C PRO A 386 -4.40 -15.99 20.44
N PHE A 387 -4.98 -14.87 20.85
CA PHE A 387 -5.04 -13.61 20.07
C PHE A 387 -4.02 -12.55 20.50
N ALA A 388 -2.98 -12.95 21.23
CA ALA A 388 -1.93 -12.02 21.61
C ALA A 388 -1.10 -11.56 20.39
N PRO A 389 -0.54 -10.33 20.39
CA PRO A 389 0.11 -9.74 19.21
C PRO A 389 1.26 -10.57 18.62
N GLU A 390 2.00 -11.31 19.45
CA GLU A 390 3.07 -12.20 18.96
C GLU A 390 2.52 -13.35 18.10
N PHE A 391 1.41 -13.96 18.53
CA PHE A 391 0.73 -15.00 17.76
C PHE A 391 0.14 -14.44 16.48
N LEU A 392 -0.55 -13.29 16.55
CA LEU A 392 -1.11 -12.64 15.35
C LEU A 392 -0.02 -12.43 14.29
N ARG A 393 1.15 -11.90 14.67
CA ARG A 393 2.26 -11.66 13.74
C ARG A 393 2.78 -12.93 13.09
N ARG A 394 2.84 -14.03 13.83
CA ARG A 394 3.20 -15.34 13.28
C ARG A 394 2.17 -15.81 12.25
N GLU A 395 0.88 -15.68 12.57
CA GLU A 395 -0.19 -16.12 11.68
C GLU A 395 -0.33 -15.23 10.43
N LEU A 396 -0.12 -13.91 10.55
CA LEU A 396 -0.09 -12.98 9.42
C LEU A 396 1.06 -13.26 8.43
N GLY A 397 2.13 -13.91 8.89
CA GLY A 397 3.27 -14.33 8.06
C GLY A 397 3.01 -15.58 7.20
N LEU A 398 1.87 -16.25 7.37
CA LEU A 398 1.47 -17.43 6.61
C LEU A 398 0.47 -17.07 5.50
N VAL A 399 0.16 -18.04 4.64
CA VAL A 399 -0.85 -17.86 3.58
C VAL A 399 -2.24 -17.70 4.20
N SER A 400 -3.00 -16.70 3.75
CA SER A 400 -4.30 -16.30 4.31
C SER A 400 -5.27 -17.46 4.46
N TRP A 401 -5.43 -18.25 3.40
CA TRP A 401 -6.32 -19.41 3.40
C TRP A 401 -5.93 -20.50 4.40
N GLN A 402 -4.65 -20.58 4.78
CA GLN A 402 -4.18 -21.52 5.79
C GLN A 402 -4.55 -21.08 7.22
N ARG A 403 -4.92 -19.82 7.40
CA ARG A 403 -5.21 -19.19 8.70
C ARG A 403 -6.54 -18.46 8.75
N ALA A 404 -7.43 -18.73 7.80
CA ALA A 404 -8.71 -18.03 7.69
C ALA A 404 -9.55 -18.12 8.98
N ALA A 405 -9.62 -19.28 9.62
CA ALA A 405 -10.37 -19.45 10.87
C ALA A 405 -9.76 -18.68 12.05
N TYR A 406 -8.43 -18.64 12.13
CA TYR A 406 -7.73 -17.84 13.14
C TYR A 406 -7.97 -16.35 12.93
N LEU A 407 -7.84 -15.88 11.67
CA LEU A 407 -7.99 -14.48 11.31
C LEU A 407 -9.42 -13.99 11.54
N ASP A 408 -10.44 -14.80 11.23
CA ASP A 408 -11.84 -14.48 11.51
C ASP A 408 -12.14 -14.46 13.01
N GLY A 409 -11.58 -15.42 13.76
CA GLY A 409 -11.65 -15.42 15.22
C GLY A 409 -11.02 -14.16 15.82
N HIS A 410 -9.84 -13.77 15.31
CA HIS A 410 -9.13 -12.57 15.74
C HIS A 410 -9.89 -11.30 15.35
N LEU A 411 -10.49 -11.25 14.16
CA LEU A 411 -11.33 -10.14 13.71
C LEU A 411 -12.55 -9.99 14.62
N GLY A 412 -13.26 -11.09 14.92
CA GLY A 412 -14.40 -11.10 15.83
C GLY A 412 -14.04 -10.62 17.23
N TRP A 413 -12.90 -11.09 17.76
CA TRP A 413 -12.35 -10.64 19.04
C TRP A 413 -12.00 -9.15 19.01
N MET A 414 -11.29 -8.69 17.97
CA MET A 414 -10.87 -7.30 17.81
C MET A 414 -12.08 -6.37 17.67
N LEU A 415 -13.11 -6.76 16.92
CA LEU A 415 -14.32 -5.97 16.72
C LEU A 415 -15.30 -6.06 17.90
N GLU A 416 -15.03 -6.91 18.90
CA GLU A 416 -15.92 -7.22 20.03
C GLU A 416 -17.35 -7.63 19.60
N ALA A 417 -17.47 -8.20 18.41
CA ALA A 417 -18.76 -8.53 17.83
C ALA A 417 -19.26 -9.89 18.39
N PRO A 418 -20.52 -10.00 18.84
CA PRO A 418 -21.10 -11.27 19.30
C PRO A 418 -21.47 -12.20 18.12
N CYS A 419 -20.85 -12.01 16.96
CA CYS A 419 -21.08 -12.78 15.74
C CYS A 419 -20.19 -14.02 15.76
N GLN A 420 -20.78 -15.22 15.71
CA GLN A 420 -20.02 -16.46 15.70
C GLN A 420 -19.43 -16.69 14.30
N PRO A 421 -18.09 -16.81 14.16
CA PRO A 421 -17.49 -17.06 12.84
C PRO A 421 -17.90 -18.43 12.31
N PRO A 422 -18.06 -18.58 10.98
CA PRO A 422 -18.41 -19.87 10.37
C PRO A 422 -17.31 -20.91 10.62
N GLU A 423 -17.67 -22.18 10.44
CA GLU A 423 -16.66 -23.24 10.33
C GLU A 423 -15.93 -23.09 9.00
N TRP A 424 -14.61 -23.16 9.05
CA TRP A 424 -13.76 -22.99 7.88
C TRP A 424 -13.31 -24.34 7.34
N VAL A 425 -13.44 -24.48 6.03
CA VAL A 425 -12.70 -25.46 5.24
C VAL A 425 -11.58 -24.72 4.52
N ASN A 426 -10.39 -25.32 4.45
CA ASN A 426 -9.37 -24.80 3.56
C ASN A 426 -9.83 -24.94 2.10
N VAL A 427 -10.27 -23.81 1.53
CA VAL A 427 -10.83 -23.69 0.17
C VAL A 427 -9.89 -24.24 -0.91
N LEU A 428 -8.59 -23.99 -0.77
CA LEU A 428 -7.60 -24.42 -1.75
C LEU A 428 -7.47 -25.94 -1.75
N GLU A 429 -7.34 -26.55 -0.58
CA GLU A 429 -7.32 -28.01 -0.45
C GLU A 429 -8.64 -28.66 -0.87
N TRP A 430 -9.77 -28.02 -0.55
CA TRP A 430 -11.08 -28.50 -0.95
C TRP A 430 -11.21 -28.58 -2.48
N SER A 431 -10.80 -27.50 -3.17
CA SER A 431 -10.80 -27.49 -4.64
C SER A 431 -9.88 -28.56 -5.23
N LEU A 432 -8.73 -28.83 -4.62
CA LEU A 432 -7.81 -29.90 -5.03
C LEU A 432 -8.45 -31.28 -4.91
N VAL A 433 -9.07 -31.58 -3.77
CA VAL A 433 -9.70 -32.88 -3.53
C VAL A 433 -10.88 -33.11 -4.48
N VAL A 434 -11.66 -32.08 -4.80
CA VAL A 434 -12.72 -32.16 -5.83
C VAL A 434 -12.13 -32.49 -7.21
N GLU A 435 -11.03 -31.85 -7.61
CA GLU A 435 -10.39 -32.12 -8.90
C GLU A 435 -9.76 -33.53 -8.93
N HIS A 436 -9.27 -34.06 -7.80
CA HIS A 436 -8.85 -35.46 -7.69
C HIS A 436 -10.03 -36.43 -7.89
N LEU A 437 -11.19 -36.17 -7.28
CA LEU A 437 -12.40 -36.96 -7.51
C LEU A 437 -12.82 -36.94 -8.99
N LEU A 438 -12.74 -35.78 -9.64
CA LEU A 438 -13.06 -35.63 -11.06
C LEU A 438 -12.22 -36.51 -11.98
N ARG A 439 -10.93 -36.67 -11.69
CA ARG A 439 -10.06 -37.57 -12.48
C ARG A 439 -10.24 -39.04 -12.10
N TRP A 440 -10.56 -39.33 -10.84
CA TRP A 440 -10.70 -40.71 -10.37
C TRP A 440 -12.02 -41.36 -10.81
N VAL A 441 -13.13 -40.63 -10.69
CA VAL A 441 -14.48 -41.17 -10.91
C VAL A 441 -14.66 -41.79 -12.31
N PRO A 442 -14.26 -41.14 -13.42
CA PRO A 442 -14.40 -41.68 -14.77
C PRO A 442 -13.64 -42.97 -15.04
N GLN A 443 -12.71 -43.38 -14.17
CA GLN A 443 -12.02 -44.68 -14.33
C GLN A 443 -13.01 -45.86 -14.24
N ARG A 444 -14.07 -45.75 -13.44
CA ARG A 444 -15.12 -46.79 -13.27
C ARG A 444 -16.50 -46.17 -12.99
N PRO A 445 -17.15 -45.52 -13.96
CA PRO A 445 -18.40 -44.79 -13.75
C PRO A 445 -19.54 -45.68 -13.23
N VAL A 446 -19.61 -46.95 -13.66
CA VAL A 446 -20.61 -47.93 -13.19
C VAL A 446 -20.55 -48.16 -11.67
N PHE A 447 -19.37 -48.11 -11.05
CA PHE A 447 -19.25 -48.26 -9.60
C PHE A 447 -19.67 -47.00 -8.84
N PHE A 448 -19.68 -45.87 -9.53
CA PHE A 448 -20.05 -44.57 -9.00
C PHE A 448 -21.55 -44.27 -9.10
N ALA A 449 -22.27 -44.94 -10.00
CA ALA A 449 -23.72 -44.80 -10.16
C ALA A 449 -24.57 -45.31 -8.96
N ALA A 450 -23.94 -45.84 -7.92
CA ALA A 450 -24.64 -46.27 -6.70
C ALA A 450 -25.22 -45.06 -5.93
N SER A 451 -26.45 -45.18 -5.44
CA SER A 451 -27.18 -44.10 -4.74
C SER A 451 -26.38 -43.48 -3.59
N ARG A 452 -25.65 -44.29 -2.82
CA ARG A 452 -24.81 -43.82 -1.71
C ARG A 452 -23.76 -42.76 -2.10
N TRP A 453 -23.22 -42.83 -3.32
CA TRP A 453 -22.23 -41.87 -3.79
C TRP A 453 -22.90 -40.61 -4.32
N GLN A 454 -24.09 -40.75 -4.90
CA GLN A 454 -24.91 -39.62 -5.31
C GLN A 454 -25.39 -38.80 -4.09
N GLU A 455 -25.83 -39.49 -3.03
CA GLU A 455 -26.20 -38.89 -1.75
C GLU A 455 -24.99 -38.18 -1.12
N ALA A 456 -23.84 -38.87 -0.99
CA ALA A 456 -22.64 -38.26 -0.41
C ALA A 456 -22.15 -37.01 -1.17
N LEU A 457 -22.19 -37.01 -2.52
CA LEU A 457 -21.83 -35.82 -3.30
C LEU A 457 -22.85 -34.68 -3.12
N ALA A 458 -24.14 -35.00 -2.97
CA ALA A 458 -25.17 -34.01 -2.70
C ALA A 458 -24.96 -33.38 -1.32
N ASP A 459 -24.67 -34.20 -0.31
CA ASP A 459 -24.38 -33.73 1.05
C ASP A 459 -23.15 -32.81 1.08
N VAL A 460 -22.05 -33.20 0.42
CA VAL A 460 -20.85 -32.35 0.30
C VAL A 460 -21.17 -31.02 -0.39
N ARG A 461 -21.98 -31.06 -1.46
CA ARG A 461 -22.40 -29.85 -2.19
C ARG A 461 -23.24 -28.93 -1.29
N GLU A 462 -24.25 -29.46 -0.62
CA GLU A 462 -25.14 -28.70 0.26
C GLU A 462 -24.37 -28.09 1.44
N ALA A 463 -23.49 -28.86 2.09
CA ALA A 463 -22.67 -28.39 3.20
C ALA A 463 -21.79 -27.19 2.81
N VAL A 464 -21.21 -27.20 1.61
CA VAL A 464 -20.37 -26.09 1.12
C VAL A 464 -21.18 -24.83 0.83
N ILE A 465 -22.38 -24.98 0.24
CA ILE A 465 -23.28 -23.87 -0.03
C ILE A 465 -23.80 -23.26 1.28
N GLU A 466 -24.14 -24.10 2.26
CA GLU A 466 -24.53 -23.67 3.59
C GLU A 466 -23.42 -22.87 4.26
N ARG A 467 -22.16 -23.37 4.25
CA ARG A 467 -21.00 -22.64 4.77
C ARG A 467 -20.81 -21.28 4.08
N GLY A 468 -20.98 -21.22 2.76
CA GLY A 468 -20.93 -19.96 2.00
C GLY A 468 -22.01 -18.97 2.43
N THR A 469 -23.20 -19.46 2.78
CA THR A 469 -24.31 -18.63 3.29
C THR A 469 -24.02 -18.13 4.70
N MET A 470 -23.59 -19.02 5.60
CA MET A 470 -23.18 -18.67 6.98
C MET A 470 -22.07 -17.63 6.99
N HIS A 471 -21.14 -17.70 6.03
CA HIS A 471 -20.08 -16.70 5.88
C HIS A 471 -20.63 -15.31 5.53
N GLN A 472 -21.57 -15.23 4.57
CA GLN A 472 -22.21 -13.96 4.21
C GLN A 472 -23.03 -13.39 5.38
N GLU A 473 -23.77 -14.24 6.10
CA GLU A 473 -24.51 -13.85 7.30
C GLU A 473 -23.59 -13.35 8.42
N TRP A 474 -22.42 -13.97 8.58
CA TRP A 474 -21.43 -13.52 9.55
C TRP A 474 -20.86 -12.14 9.18
N MET A 475 -20.49 -11.91 7.91
CA MET A 475 -20.05 -10.60 7.43
C MET A 475 -21.15 -9.53 7.57
N ASP A 476 -22.40 -9.89 7.30
CA ASP A 476 -23.55 -9.01 7.50
C ASP A 476 -23.75 -8.64 8.99
N CYS A 477 -23.61 -9.63 9.88
CA CYS A 477 -23.64 -9.44 11.34
C CYS A 477 -22.53 -8.49 11.80
N LEU A 478 -21.29 -8.72 11.34
CA LEU A 478 -20.17 -7.83 11.65
C LEU A 478 -20.44 -6.40 11.18
N SER A 479 -20.95 -6.25 9.96
CA SER A 479 -21.29 -4.95 9.37
C SER A 479 -22.38 -4.22 10.17
N GLY A 480 -23.39 -4.96 10.63
CA GLY A 480 -24.51 -4.46 11.42
C GLY A 480 -24.22 -4.21 12.90
N HIS A 481 -23.10 -4.67 13.44
CA HIS A 481 -22.79 -4.56 14.86
C HIS A 481 -22.39 -3.13 15.28
N GLY A 482 -23.09 -2.50 16.23
CA GLY A 482 -22.79 -1.15 16.73
C GLY A 482 -23.91 -0.14 16.47
N ALA A 483 -23.65 1.15 16.69
CA ALA A 483 -24.66 2.21 16.52
C ALA A 483 -24.90 2.60 15.05
N GLU A 484 -23.87 2.47 14.21
CA GLU A 484 -23.92 2.70 12.77
C GLU A 484 -23.51 1.44 12.03
N ARG A 485 -24.20 1.14 10.93
CA ARG A 485 -23.82 0.04 10.05
C ARG A 485 -22.54 0.43 9.31
N ARG A 486 -21.46 -0.31 9.57
CA ARG A 486 -20.12 -0.07 9.01
C ARG A 486 -19.49 -1.41 8.71
N ASP A 487 -19.03 -1.62 7.49
CA ASP A 487 -18.35 -2.84 7.07
C ASP A 487 -17.02 -3.07 7.82
N PRO A 488 -16.53 -4.32 7.90
CA PRO A 488 -15.32 -4.65 8.64
C PRO A 488 -14.06 -3.92 8.13
N VAL A 489 -13.94 -3.68 6.82
CA VAL A 489 -12.79 -2.98 6.23
C VAL A 489 -12.74 -1.55 6.74
N THR A 490 -13.84 -0.81 6.67
CA THR A 490 -13.92 0.57 7.18
C THR A 490 -13.52 0.66 8.66
N ARG A 491 -13.95 -0.29 9.50
CA ARG A 491 -13.56 -0.34 10.92
C ARG A 491 -12.07 -0.60 11.11
N LEU A 492 -11.46 -1.43 10.27
CA LEU A 492 -10.02 -1.68 10.30
C LEU A 492 -9.23 -0.46 9.79
N LEU A 493 -9.76 0.29 8.81
CA LEU A 493 -9.16 1.57 8.38
C LEU A 493 -9.14 2.58 9.53
N ASP A 494 -10.23 2.70 10.30
CA ASP A 494 -10.29 3.58 11.48
C ASP A 494 -9.28 3.17 12.57
N ARG A 495 -9.07 1.85 12.76
CA ARG A 495 -8.02 1.34 13.65
C ARG A 495 -6.62 1.62 13.13
N HIS A 496 -6.40 1.49 11.83
CA HIS A 496 -5.11 1.82 11.21
C HIS A 496 -4.80 3.32 11.33
N GLU A 497 -5.82 4.18 11.18
CA GLU A 497 -5.69 5.63 11.40
C GLU A 497 -5.24 5.94 12.82
N SER A 498 -5.85 5.28 13.80
CA SER A 498 -5.47 5.42 15.22
C SER A 498 -4.03 4.95 15.47
N ALA A 499 -3.61 3.84 14.83
CA ALA A 499 -2.23 3.35 14.93
C ALA A 499 -1.21 4.31 14.30
N LEU A 500 -1.54 4.93 13.15
CA LEU A 500 -0.72 5.96 12.52
C LEU A 500 -0.65 7.24 13.37
N GLN A 501 -1.74 7.62 14.03
CA GLN A 501 -1.74 8.76 14.95
C GLN A 501 -0.83 8.51 16.15
N SER A 502 -0.91 7.34 16.79
CA SER A 502 0.00 7.01 17.90
C SER A 502 1.46 6.93 17.46
N LEU A 503 1.72 6.50 16.22
CA LEU A 503 3.08 6.51 15.65
C LEU A 503 3.60 7.94 15.47
N ASP A 504 2.75 8.84 14.98
CA ASP A 504 3.05 10.27 14.77
C ASP A 504 3.41 10.98 16.09
N GLU A 505 2.61 10.75 17.12
CA GLU A 505 2.81 11.29 18.48
C GLU A 505 4.16 10.80 19.06
N LEU A 506 4.45 9.50 18.97
CA LEU A 506 5.71 8.93 19.50
C LEU A 506 6.94 9.33 18.69
N LEU A 507 6.81 9.54 17.38
CA LEU A 507 7.93 10.06 16.57
C LEU A 507 8.24 11.51 16.92
N SER A 508 7.20 12.31 17.14
CA SER A 508 7.36 13.71 17.57
C SER A 508 8.01 13.80 18.96
N GLU A 509 7.58 12.94 19.89
CA GLU A 509 8.19 12.84 21.23
C GLU A 509 9.67 12.40 21.17
N ALA A 510 9.99 11.41 20.35
CA ALA A 510 11.36 10.93 20.18
C ALA A 510 12.28 11.99 19.53
N ASP A 511 11.77 12.77 18.58
CA ASP A 511 12.49 13.90 17.98
C ASP A 511 12.71 15.03 18.99
N GLU A 512 11.68 15.37 19.77
CA GLU A 512 11.80 16.39 20.82
C GLU A 512 12.82 15.96 21.89
N GLN A 513 12.81 14.69 22.31
CA GLN A 513 13.81 14.16 23.24
C GLN A 513 15.22 14.24 22.65
N PHE A 514 15.41 13.84 21.40
CA PHE A 514 16.70 13.94 20.71
C PHE A 514 17.19 15.39 20.66
N TYR A 515 16.29 16.34 20.39
CA TYR A 515 16.60 17.77 20.39
C TYR A 515 17.04 18.25 21.79
N GLN A 516 16.29 17.91 22.83
CA GLN A 516 16.56 18.33 24.21
C GLN A 516 17.87 17.74 24.78
N GLU A 517 18.27 16.54 24.35
CA GLU A 517 19.53 15.91 24.76
C GLU A 517 20.77 16.57 24.13
N LEU A 518 20.61 17.21 22.96
CA LEU A 518 21.72 17.77 22.19
C LEU A 518 21.86 19.28 22.33
N VAL A 519 20.74 20.00 22.42
CA VAL A 519 20.71 21.46 22.38
C VAL A 519 20.65 22.02 23.79
N ARG A 520 21.44 23.07 24.05
CA ARG A 520 21.42 23.76 25.36
C ARG A 520 20.00 24.28 25.68
N PRO A 521 19.60 24.32 26.97
CA PRO A 521 18.29 24.82 27.37
C PRO A 521 18.00 26.22 26.81
N GLY A 522 16.79 26.42 26.27
CA GLY A 522 16.39 27.68 25.64
C GLY A 522 16.91 27.88 24.22
N GLY A 523 17.55 26.87 23.63
CA GLY A 523 17.92 26.87 22.23
C GLY A 523 16.72 26.72 21.27
N ASP A 524 16.76 27.46 20.17
CA ASP A 524 15.73 27.58 19.14
C ASP A 524 16.23 27.25 17.72
N ILE A 525 17.21 26.34 17.58
CA ILE A 525 17.78 26.00 16.27
C ILE A 525 16.93 24.99 15.52
N ASP A 526 16.89 25.13 14.21
CA ASP A 526 16.44 24.09 13.30
C ASP A 526 17.63 23.21 12.90
N LEU A 527 17.56 21.92 13.27
CA LEU A 527 18.59 20.93 12.95
C LEU A 527 18.69 20.62 11.45
N ASP A 528 17.60 20.84 10.70
CA ASP A 528 17.53 20.69 9.24
C ASP A 528 17.81 22.01 8.50
N GLY A 529 18.00 23.08 9.26
CA GLY A 529 18.33 24.41 8.77
C GLY A 529 19.77 24.55 8.29
N THR A 530 20.12 25.78 7.91
CA THR A 530 21.49 26.14 7.51
C THR A 530 22.25 26.80 8.65
N ALA A 531 23.58 26.86 8.57
CA ALA A 531 24.41 27.59 9.53
C ALA A 531 24.17 29.12 9.56
N THR A 532 23.42 29.65 8.59
CA THR A 532 23.06 31.08 8.54
C THR A 532 21.77 31.41 9.31
N GLN A 533 21.15 30.41 9.95
CA GLN A 533 19.92 30.58 10.70
C GLN A 533 20.10 31.54 11.88
N SER A 534 19.13 32.45 12.07
CA SER A 534 19.17 33.38 13.20
C SER A 534 18.70 32.70 14.48
N THR A 535 19.44 32.87 15.58
CA THR A 535 19.06 32.33 16.89
C THR A 535 18.81 33.43 17.94
N ALA A 536 17.77 33.24 18.74
CA ALA A 536 17.50 34.02 19.93
C ALA A 536 18.16 33.44 21.21
N TYR A 537 18.88 32.32 21.10
CA TYR A 537 19.58 31.66 22.20
C TYR A 537 20.58 32.58 22.89
N ARG A 538 20.50 32.68 24.23
CA ARG A 538 21.42 33.50 25.04
C ARG A 538 21.76 32.72 26.30
N PRO A 539 23.06 32.49 26.62
CA PRO A 539 23.42 31.77 27.84
C PRO A 539 23.07 32.60 29.07
N GLU A 540 22.17 32.10 29.93
CA GLU A 540 21.68 32.84 31.10
C GLU A 540 22.72 32.99 32.21
N THR A 541 23.73 32.12 32.24
CA THR A 541 24.77 32.08 33.27
C THR A 541 26.03 32.86 32.90
N LEU A 542 26.11 33.45 31.70
CA LEU A 542 27.31 34.13 31.26
C LEU A 542 27.47 35.48 31.98
N VAL A 543 28.61 35.66 32.62
CA VAL A 543 29.02 36.92 33.27
C VAL A 543 30.31 37.43 32.61
N VAL A 544 30.59 38.73 32.76
CA VAL A 544 31.90 39.28 32.37
C VAL A 544 32.79 39.32 33.60
N GLU A 545 33.91 38.61 33.55
CA GLU A 545 34.84 38.44 34.66
C GLU A 545 36.29 38.85 34.28
N PRO A 546 37.23 39.00 35.23
CA PRO A 546 38.65 39.19 34.90
C PRO A 546 39.21 38.04 34.06
N CYS A 547 39.98 38.31 33.00
CA CYS A 547 40.70 37.25 32.30
C CYS A 547 41.81 36.63 33.20
N ASP A 548 42.14 35.34 33.03
CA ASP A 548 43.03 34.55 33.92
C ASP A 548 44.48 35.08 34.09
N THR A 549 44.91 36.03 33.27
CA THR A 549 46.21 36.73 33.38
C THR A 549 46.09 38.25 33.26
N ALA A 550 44.91 38.80 33.57
CA ALA A 550 44.59 40.20 33.30
C ALA A 550 45.31 41.21 34.22
N MET A 551 45.84 42.27 33.62
CA MET A 551 46.12 43.51 34.34
C MET A 551 44.80 44.24 34.63
N THR A 552 44.18 43.94 35.77
CA THR A 552 42.87 44.53 36.15
C THR A 552 42.95 45.71 37.10
N CYS A 553 44.16 46.12 37.48
CA CYS A 553 44.37 47.22 38.43
C CYS A 553 43.61 47.06 39.75
N GLY A 554 43.41 45.79 40.11
CA GLY A 554 42.73 45.40 41.32
C GLY A 554 41.23 45.18 41.23
N ALA A 555 40.60 45.43 40.07
CA ALA A 555 39.19 45.12 39.88
C ALA A 555 38.96 43.61 39.77
N ARG A 556 38.05 43.06 40.58
CA ARG A 556 37.67 41.64 40.56
C ARG A 556 36.15 41.47 40.67
N VAL A 557 35.42 42.18 39.84
CA VAL A 557 33.95 42.20 39.88
C VAL A 557 33.37 41.44 38.70
N GLU A 558 32.33 40.64 38.96
CA GLU A 558 31.51 40.03 37.93
C GLU A 558 30.49 41.06 37.44
N LEU A 559 30.45 41.29 36.13
CA LEU A 559 29.54 42.25 35.50
C LEU A 559 28.44 41.51 34.73
N PRO A 560 27.16 41.91 34.86
CA PRO A 560 26.06 41.24 34.18
C PRO A 560 26.11 41.47 32.67
N VAL A 561 25.90 40.41 31.89
CA VAL A 561 25.83 40.46 30.42
C VAL A 561 24.44 40.90 29.96
N SER A 562 24.36 41.67 28.87
CA SER A 562 23.09 41.97 28.20
C SER A 562 22.97 41.24 26.86
N ARG A 563 21.72 41.13 26.36
CA ARG A 563 21.44 40.63 25.00
C ARG A 563 22.23 41.36 23.92
N ALA A 564 22.49 42.65 24.12
CA ALA A 564 23.15 43.49 23.14
C ALA A 564 24.67 43.25 23.14
N LEU A 565 25.28 42.94 24.29
CA LEU A 565 26.67 42.47 24.35
C LEU A 565 26.86 41.10 23.70
N LEU A 566 25.93 40.18 23.89
CA LEU A 566 25.95 38.89 23.21
C LEU A 566 25.79 39.02 21.68
N GLY A 567 25.12 40.08 21.21
CA GLY A 567 25.04 40.41 19.79
C GLY A 567 26.35 40.88 19.16
N LEU A 568 27.42 41.04 19.94
CA LEU A 568 28.77 41.30 19.41
C LEU A 568 29.44 40.03 18.87
N PHE A 569 28.99 38.84 19.30
CA PHE A 569 29.42 37.59 18.71
C PHE A 569 28.80 37.43 17.33
N PRO A 570 29.58 37.02 16.30
CA PRO A 570 29.02 36.57 15.04
C PRO A 570 28.06 35.39 15.26
N ASN A 571 27.09 35.23 14.36
CA ASN A 571 25.98 34.30 14.56
C ASN A 571 26.46 32.84 14.65
N ALA A 572 27.51 32.46 13.91
CA ALA A 572 28.04 31.09 13.95
C ALA A 572 28.53 30.67 15.35
N TYR A 573 29.05 31.60 16.16
CA TYR A 573 29.52 31.32 17.53
C TYR A 573 28.36 31.07 18.49
N LEU A 574 27.25 31.81 18.33
CA LEU A 574 26.02 31.58 19.10
C LEU A 574 25.45 30.19 18.80
N LEU A 575 25.41 29.82 17.51
CA LEU A 575 24.96 28.49 17.07
C LEU A 575 25.90 27.38 17.57
N ALA A 576 27.21 27.61 17.54
CA ALA A 576 28.21 26.64 18.01
C ALA A 576 28.09 26.36 19.51
N ASP A 577 27.90 27.39 20.35
CA ASP A 577 27.66 27.22 21.79
C ASP A 577 26.36 26.43 22.04
N GLN A 578 25.29 26.81 21.35
CA GLN A 578 23.99 26.16 21.47
C GLN A 578 24.03 24.67 21.10
N LEU A 579 24.84 24.31 20.10
CA LEU A 579 25.08 22.93 19.64
C LEU A 579 26.10 22.16 20.50
N GLY A 580 26.63 22.78 21.55
CA GLY A 580 27.66 22.19 22.41
C GLY A 580 28.99 21.92 21.68
N MET A 581 29.31 22.72 20.65
CA MET A 581 30.59 22.64 19.93
C MET A 581 31.72 23.43 20.60
N GLY A 582 31.41 24.12 21.69
CA GLY A 582 32.32 24.92 22.48
C GLY A 582 31.55 25.81 23.46
N GLU A 583 32.27 26.65 24.18
CA GLU A 583 31.70 27.57 25.17
C GLU A 583 32.12 29.02 24.89
N MET A 584 31.15 29.92 24.93
CA MET A 584 31.43 31.36 24.87
C MET A 584 31.88 31.90 26.22
N GLY A 585 32.91 32.74 26.20
CA GLY A 585 33.41 33.48 27.36
C GLY A 585 33.38 34.99 27.13
N LEU A 586 33.17 35.76 28.21
CA LEU A 586 33.36 37.20 28.21
C LEU A 586 34.25 37.56 29.38
N CYS A 587 35.35 38.26 29.10
CA CYS A 587 36.23 38.74 30.15
C CYS A 587 36.74 40.15 29.88
N TYR A 588 37.22 40.83 30.92
CA TYR A 588 37.85 42.14 30.79
C TYR A 588 39.31 42.10 31.26
N GLU A 589 40.13 42.90 30.60
CA GLU A 589 41.54 43.08 30.92
C GLU A 589 42.05 44.48 30.56
N SER A 590 43.36 44.70 30.72
CA SER A 590 44.03 45.96 30.41
C SER A 590 43.32 47.19 31.02
N VAL A 591 42.78 47.02 32.22
CA VAL A 591 42.16 48.10 32.98
C VAL A 591 43.26 49.09 33.32
N ARG A 592 43.08 50.38 33.08
CA ARG A 592 44.08 51.41 33.39
C ARG A 592 43.50 52.81 33.40
N TRP A 593 44.22 53.74 34.02
CA TRP A 593 43.90 55.16 33.95
C TRP A 593 44.63 55.80 32.76
N VAL A 594 43.88 56.40 31.83
CA VAL A 594 44.38 57.11 30.65
C VAL A 594 44.03 58.60 30.73
N ASP A 595 44.57 59.42 29.81
CA ASP A 595 44.39 60.87 29.81
C ASP A 595 44.71 61.54 31.17
N ARG A 596 45.71 60.98 31.87
CA ARG A 596 46.08 61.33 33.25
C ARG A 596 46.62 62.75 33.33
N ALA A 597 46.24 63.48 34.37
CA ALA A 597 46.75 64.80 34.68
C ALA A 597 46.90 64.97 36.19
N SER A 598 48.02 65.54 36.62
CA SER A 598 48.25 65.87 38.03
C SER A 598 47.89 67.33 38.30
N ARG A 599 47.32 67.59 39.48
CA ARG A 599 47.03 68.93 40.00
C ARG A 599 47.49 69.01 41.45
N PRO A 600 48.14 70.11 41.87
CA PRO A 600 48.48 70.30 43.28
C PRO A 600 47.23 70.19 44.15
N ALA A 601 47.25 69.35 45.18
CA ALA A 601 46.08 69.11 46.01
C ALA A 601 45.67 70.35 46.82
N ARG A 602 46.59 71.30 47.00
CA ARG A 602 46.35 72.62 47.60
C ARG A 602 47.13 73.70 46.85
N GLN A 603 46.56 74.90 46.74
CA GLN A 603 47.17 76.06 46.05
C GLN A 603 48.55 76.50 46.59
N ARG A 604 48.99 76.01 47.76
CA ARG A 604 50.25 76.40 48.42
C ARG A 604 51.11 75.22 48.90
N ASP A 605 50.76 74.00 48.51
CA ASP A 605 51.54 72.79 48.81
C ASP A 605 51.81 72.05 47.49
N SER A 606 53.07 72.08 47.05
CA SER A 606 53.52 71.45 45.80
C SER A 606 54.06 70.04 46.00
N GLN A 607 54.02 69.49 47.22
CA GLN A 607 54.55 68.15 47.54
C GLN A 607 53.50 67.04 47.39
N VAL A 608 52.22 67.39 47.35
CA VAL A 608 51.10 66.45 47.19
C VAL A 608 50.21 66.84 46.01
N ALA A 609 49.74 65.86 45.26
CA ALA A 609 48.93 66.05 44.06
C ALA A 609 47.71 65.13 44.03
N ASN A 610 46.63 65.65 43.47
CA ASN A 610 45.48 64.88 43.01
C ASN A 610 45.74 64.49 41.55
N TYR A 611 45.60 63.22 41.23
CA TYR A 611 45.71 62.69 39.88
C TYR A 611 44.31 62.38 39.35
N ASP A 612 43.95 63.07 38.28
CA ASP A 612 42.68 62.90 37.57
C ASP A 612 42.94 62.11 36.27
N GLY A 613 42.13 61.10 35.97
CA GLY A 613 42.27 60.26 34.77
C GLY A 613 40.94 59.68 34.32
N ARG A 614 40.89 59.14 33.10
CA ARG A 614 39.75 58.36 32.58
C ARG A 614 40.03 56.89 32.73
N LEU A 615 39.05 56.11 33.17
CA LEU A 615 39.19 54.67 33.17
C LEU A 615 39.09 54.13 31.74
N SER A 616 39.99 53.24 31.36
CA SER A 616 39.90 52.48 30.12
C SER A 616 40.15 51.00 30.39
N PHE A 617 39.43 50.13 29.69
CA PHE A 617 39.60 48.69 29.77
C PHE A 617 39.24 48.03 28.43
N GLU A 618 39.70 46.80 28.23
CA GLU A 618 39.42 45.99 27.05
C GLU A 618 38.43 44.87 27.43
N LEU A 619 37.35 44.76 26.66
CA LEU A 619 36.39 43.67 26.71
C LEU A 619 36.74 42.65 25.63
N HIS A 620 36.88 41.40 26.04
CA HIS A 620 37.23 40.26 25.20
C HIS A 620 36.05 39.29 25.15
N GLY A 621 35.66 38.92 23.93
CA GLY A 621 34.79 37.77 23.68
C GLY A 621 35.65 36.60 23.25
N THR A 622 35.56 35.49 23.96
CA THR A 622 36.34 34.28 23.68
C THR A 622 35.43 33.11 23.33
N PHE A 623 35.97 32.13 22.61
CA PHE A 623 35.30 30.87 22.32
C PHE A 623 36.27 29.71 22.55
N ALA A 624 35.90 28.79 23.44
CA ALA A 624 36.68 27.59 23.73
C ALA A 624 36.02 26.38 23.05
N ALA A 625 36.64 25.83 22.01
CA ALA A 625 36.08 24.68 21.29
C ALA A 625 36.18 23.37 22.11
N ASP A 626 37.24 23.21 22.91
CA ASP A 626 37.50 22.08 23.79
C ASP A 626 38.09 22.60 25.12
N GLU A 627 37.87 21.90 26.24
CA GLU A 627 38.37 22.30 27.58
C GLU A 627 39.92 22.34 27.66
N ASP A 628 40.60 21.55 26.82
CA ASP A 628 42.06 21.44 26.79
C ASP A 628 42.73 22.42 25.80
N GLU A 629 41.96 23.11 24.96
CA GLU A 629 42.48 24.11 24.02
C GLU A 629 42.40 25.54 24.60
N LEU A 630 43.37 26.38 24.26
CA LEU A 630 43.33 27.78 24.67
C LEU A 630 42.16 28.48 23.96
N PRO A 631 41.34 29.26 24.69
CA PRO A 631 40.21 29.98 24.10
C PRO A 631 40.67 30.92 22.98
N GLU A 632 40.00 30.85 21.83
CA GLU A 632 40.21 31.80 20.74
C GLU A 632 39.58 33.15 21.11
N THR A 633 40.23 34.26 20.78
CA THR A 633 39.63 35.60 20.91
C THR A 633 38.78 35.90 19.69
N VAL A 634 37.47 35.94 19.85
CA VAL A 634 36.50 36.25 18.79
C VAL A 634 36.43 37.73 18.51
N PHE A 635 36.45 38.55 19.57
CA PHE A 635 36.50 40.01 19.43
C PHE A 635 37.22 40.67 20.60
N ARG A 636 37.73 41.87 20.35
CA ARG A 636 38.33 42.74 21.36
C ARG A 636 37.93 44.19 21.15
N TYR A 637 37.33 44.79 22.18
CA TYR A 637 36.88 46.17 22.17
C TYR A 637 37.48 46.95 23.35
N ARG A 638 37.96 48.17 23.11
CA ARG A 638 38.44 49.06 24.17
C ARG A 638 37.44 50.16 24.47
N LEU A 639 37.00 50.25 25.72
CA LEU A 639 36.16 51.35 26.20
C LEU A 639 37.03 52.40 26.91
N THR A 640 36.72 53.68 26.71
CA THR A 640 37.32 54.78 27.48
C THR A 640 36.23 55.65 28.10
N ALA A 641 36.28 55.84 29.42
CA ALA A 641 35.30 56.61 30.16
C ALA A 641 35.25 58.08 29.69
N ALA A 642 34.05 58.66 29.76
CA ALA A 642 33.81 60.05 29.36
C ALA A 642 34.50 61.07 30.26
N GLU A 643 34.30 60.90 31.57
CA GLU A 643 34.69 61.85 32.59
C GLU A 643 36.03 61.48 33.20
N ARG A 644 36.79 62.50 33.61
CA ARG A 644 37.96 62.29 34.44
C ARG A 644 37.52 62.12 35.90
N ARG A 645 38.10 61.14 36.59
CA ARG A 645 37.91 60.87 38.01
C ARG A 645 39.22 61.07 38.75
N HIS A 646 39.12 61.54 39.99
CA HIS A 646 40.25 61.64 40.90
C HIS A 646 40.58 60.25 41.44
N TYR A 647 41.54 59.57 40.81
CA TYR A 647 41.82 58.17 41.09
C TYR A 647 42.95 57.95 42.10
N LEU A 648 43.86 58.92 42.25
CA LEU A 648 44.99 58.82 43.16
C LEU A 648 45.28 60.18 43.81
N PHE A 649 45.44 60.15 45.12
CA PHE A 649 46.09 61.22 45.88
C PHE A 649 47.45 60.71 46.33
N ALA A 650 48.54 61.31 45.85
CA ALA A 650 49.91 60.86 46.10
C ALA A 650 50.91 62.03 46.20
N ALA A 651 52.20 61.71 46.34
CA ALA A 651 53.28 62.69 46.19
C ALA A 651 53.20 63.35 44.80
N ALA A 652 53.58 64.62 44.71
CA ALA A 652 53.64 65.35 43.45
C ALA A 652 54.88 64.92 42.64
N ASP A 653 54.77 63.78 41.98
CA ASP A 653 55.81 63.18 41.16
C ASP A 653 55.30 62.96 39.73
N PRO A 654 55.89 63.63 38.72
CA PRO A 654 55.55 63.41 37.33
C PRO A 654 55.65 61.95 36.88
N ALA A 655 56.51 61.14 37.48
CA ALA A 655 56.68 59.72 37.12
C ALA A 655 55.40 58.90 37.38
N LEU A 656 54.54 59.32 38.32
CA LEU A 656 53.27 58.67 38.60
C LEU A 656 52.23 58.82 37.48
N LEU A 657 52.45 59.74 36.53
CA LEU A 657 51.63 59.85 35.33
C LEU A 657 51.94 58.79 34.27
N ASP A 658 53.07 58.08 34.41
CA ASP A 658 53.44 56.98 33.51
C ASP A 658 52.98 55.62 34.05
N GLU A 659 52.60 55.54 35.33
CA GLU A 659 52.06 54.31 35.94
C GLU A 659 50.58 54.10 35.62
N ASP A 660 50.28 53.03 34.89
CA ASP A 660 48.91 52.63 34.51
C ASP A 660 48.03 52.45 35.74
N CYS A 661 48.58 51.82 36.78
CA CYS A 661 47.87 51.51 38.02
C CYS A 661 48.75 51.57 39.27
N PRO A 662 48.84 52.72 39.93
CA PRO A 662 49.67 52.96 41.11
C PRO A 662 49.05 52.37 42.40
N ARG A 663 48.65 51.09 42.37
CA ARG A 663 47.99 50.41 43.50
C ARG A 663 48.95 50.14 44.64
N GLU A 664 50.20 49.76 44.33
CA GLU A 664 51.21 49.38 45.31
C GLU A 664 51.56 50.53 46.26
N LEU A 665 51.35 51.76 45.81
CA LEU A 665 51.60 52.98 46.57
C LEU A 665 50.52 53.27 47.62
N ILE A 666 49.32 52.69 47.52
CA ILE A 666 48.20 53.01 48.40
C ILE A 666 48.54 52.64 49.85
N GLY A 667 48.41 53.63 50.76
CA GLY A 667 48.77 53.48 52.17
C GLY A 667 50.22 53.85 52.50
N GLU A 668 51.06 54.16 51.50
CA GLU A 668 52.40 54.68 51.74
C GLU A 668 52.36 56.10 52.33
N SER A 669 53.33 56.41 53.19
CA SER A 669 53.41 57.73 53.82
C SER A 669 54.11 58.73 52.91
N ILE A 670 53.49 59.89 52.70
CA ILE A 670 54.05 61.01 51.96
C ILE A 670 54.56 62.03 52.98
N ALA A 671 55.84 62.38 52.89
CA ALA A 671 56.43 63.41 53.73
C ALA A 671 56.25 64.80 53.09
N SER A 672 55.35 65.64 53.63
CA SER A 672 55.19 67.05 53.23
C SER A 672 55.66 67.99 54.34
N SER A 673 56.33 69.09 53.98
CA SER A 673 56.76 70.17 54.87
C SER A 673 55.74 71.32 54.91
N LEU A 674 55.56 71.94 56.08
CA LEU A 674 54.66 73.10 56.21
C LEU A 674 55.26 74.36 55.54
N PRO A 675 54.44 75.29 55.00
CA PRO A 675 54.95 76.50 54.35
C PRO A 675 55.67 77.46 55.32
N ASP A 676 56.80 78.05 54.88
CA ASP A 676 57.76 78.88 55.66
C ASP A 676 57.21 80.12 56.41
N ARG A 677 55.90 80.43 56.38
CA ARG A 677 55.32 81.70 56.86
C ARG A 677 54.29 81.60 57.99
N ARG A 678 54.35 80.59 58.87
CA ARG A 678 53.52 80.49 60.10
C ARG A 678 54.34 80.01 61.31
N PRO A 679 53.89 80.26 62.58
CA PRO A 679 54.64 79.84 63.76
C PRO A 679 54.81 78.32 63.76
N ARG A 680 56.05 77.84 63.93
CA ARG A 680 56.45 76.43 63.86
C ARG A 680 55.66 75.58 64.87
N LEU A 681 54.75 74.76 64.37
CA LEU A 681 54.18 73.64 65.12
C LEU A 681 55.15 72.47 65.00
N ILE A 682 55.61 71.92 66.13
CA ILE A 682 56.49 70.74 66.16
C ILE A 682 55.60 69.50 66.33
N PRO A 683 55.72 68.47 65.46
CA PRO A 683 56.64 68.38 64.32
C PRO A 683 56.16 69.15 63.08
N ASP A 684 57.10 69.79 62.38
CA ASP A 684 56.89 70.65 61.20
C ASP A 684 56.66 69.84 59.91
N ARG A 685 55.88 68.76 60.02
CA ARG A 685 55.60 67.82 58.93
C ARG A 685 54.13 67.41 58.95
N LEU A 686 53.51 67.42 57.78
CA LEU A 686 52.24 66.74 57.55
C LEU A 686 52.57 65.40 56.89
N THR A 687 52.30 64.31 57.61
CA THR A 687 52.32 62.98 57.01
C THR A 687 50.97 62.76 56.35
N TYR A 688 50.99 62.73 55.02
CA TYR A 688 49.85 62.27 54.25
C TYR A 688 50.01 60.78 53.97
N PHE A 689 48.91 60.12 53.61
CA PHE A 689 48.95 58.76 53.10
C PHE A 689 48.43 58.76 51.68
N VAL A 690 49.09 58.01 50.80
CA VAL A 690 48.59 57.78 49.46
C VAL A 690 47.23 57.11 49.57
N SER A 691 46.24 57.62 48.84
CA SER A 691 44.89 57.06 48.84
C SER A 691 44.35 56.99 47.43
N ALA A 692 43.45 56.03 47.18
CA ALA A 692 42.68 55.92 45.95
C ALA A 692 41.23 56.33 46.23
N PRO A 693 40.85 57.60 45.96
CA PRO A 693 39.50 58.09 46.21
C PRO A 693 38.44 57.39 45.36
N THR A 694 38.85 56.91 44.18
CA THR A 694 38.02 56.18 43.22
C THR A 694 38.80 54.95 42.76
N THR A 695 38.23 53.76 42.96
CA THR A 695 38.85 52.51 42.49
C THR A 695 38.29 52.11 41.13
N PRO A 696 39.07 51.45 40.25
CA PRO A 696 38.58 50.91 38.99
C PRO A 696 37.33 50.03 39.15
N GLU A 697 37.30 49.20 40.19
CA GLU A 697 36.15 48.34 40.51
C GLU A 697 34.88 49.16 40.80
N SER A 698 35.01 50.21 41.62
CA SER A 698 33.87 51.08 41.95
C SER A 698 33.32 51.79 40.72
N GLU A 699 34.19 52.20 39.78
CA GLU A 699 33.76 52.84 38.53
C GLU A 699 33.12 51.86 37.56
N LEU A 700 33.66 50.63 37.42
CA LEU A 700 33.05 49.57 36.62
C LEU A 700 31.63 49.30 37.12
N VAL A 701 31.44 49.02 38.41
CA VAL A 701 30.11 48.73 38.97
C VAL A 701 29.16 49.92 38.87
N ALA A 702 29.63 51.14 39.14
CA ALA A 702 28.78 52.33 39.16
C ALA A 702 28.28 52.74 37.77
N ASN A 703 29.02 52.37 36.70
CA ASN A 703 28.73 52.82 35.34
C ASN A 703 28.34 51.69 34.37
N TRP A 704 28.41 50.41 34.77
CA TRP A 704 28.17 49.29 33.85
C TRP A 704 26.69 49.17 33.44
N ASP A 705 25.81 48.89 34.39
CA ASP A 705 24.36 48.70 34.18
C ASP A 705 23.52 49.90 34.62
N ARG A 706 24.16 50.88 35.26
CA ARG A 706 23.59 52.09 35.81
C ARG A 706 24.52 53.27 35.52
N GLY A 707 24.08 54.49 35.79
CA GLY A 707 24.90 55.68 35.59
C GLY A 707 25.12 55.99 34.11
N ALA A 708 26.33 55.75 33.61
CA ALA A 708 26.68 55.97 32.21
C ALA A 708 26.30 54.81 31.27
N GLU A 709 25.91 53.65 31.83
CA GLU A 709 25.45 52.46 31.09
C GLU A 709 26.47 51.97 30.05
N TRP A 710 27.73 51.82 30.45
CA TRP A 710 28.86 51.40 29.59
C TRP A 710 28.59 50.11 28.83
N ARG A 711 27.74 49.23 29.36
CA ARG A 711 27.29 48.02 28.67
C ARG A 711 26.68 48.31 27.30
N ASP A 712 25.92 49.40 27.16
CA ASP A 712 25.19 49.76 25.94
C ASP A 712 26.09 50.56 24.96
N TRP A 713 27.24 51.05 25.42
CA TRP A 713 28.22 51.76 24.59
C TRP A 713 28.90 50.84 23.59
N PHE A 714 29.12 49.57 23.93
CA PHE A 714 29.65 48.57 23.00
C PHE A 714 28.72 48.33 21.80
N VAL A 715 27.43 48.60 21.96
CA VAL A 715 26.41 48.42 20.92
C VAL A 715 26.29 49.68 20.06
N THR A 716 26.30 50.84 20.70
CA THR A 716 26.17 52.14 20.02
C THR A 716 27.49 52.63 19.40
N GLY A 717 28.62 52.04 19.78
CA GLY A 717 29.96 52.45 19.36
C GLY A 717 30.46 53.73 20.05
N GLU A 718 29.76 54.22 21.08
CA GLU A 718 30.14 55.45 21.76
C GLU A 718 31.39 55.23 22.62
N ARG A 719 32.52 55.86 22.25
CA ARG A 719 33.82 55.73 22.95
C ARG A 719 34.33 54.30 23.09
N VAL A 720 33.93 53.44 22.16
CA VAL A 720 34.42 52.07 22.01
C VAL A 720 35.25 51.98 20.74
N GLU A 721 36.50 51.55 20.90
CA GLU A 721 37.43 51.28 19.80
C GLU A 721 37.43 49.77 19.52
N ARG A 722 37.14 49.36 18.27
CA ARG A 722 37.25 47.96 17.82
C ARG A 722 38.70 47.63 17.53
N LEU A 723 39.30 46.76 18.34
CA LEU A 723 40.68 46.33 18.18
C LEU A 723 40.79 45.09 17.30
N GLU A 724 39.87 44.13 17.48
CA GLU A 724 39.89 42.85 16.78
C GLU A 724 38.48 42.27 16.66
N GLN A 725 38.19 41.58 15.57
CA GLN A 725 37.00 40.75 15.41
C GLN A 725 37.26 39.74 14.29
N VAL A 726 37.05 38.46 14.60
CA VAL A 726 37.26 37.33 13.71
C VAL A 726 36.06 37.17 12.76
N ASP A 727 36.33 36.64 11.57
CA ASP A 727 35.34 36.27 10.56
C ASP A 727 34.77 34.88 10.86
N ASP A 728 33.46 34.69 10.71
CA ASP A 728 32.81 33.44 11.07
C ASP A 728 32.71 32.40 9.95
N ASP A 729 33.16 32.71 8.72
CA ASP A 729 33.19 31.81 7.56
C ASP A 729 33.68 30.38 7.89
N ALA A 730 34.79 30.26 8.63
CA ALA A 730 35.38 28.96 8.97
C ALA A 730 34.53 28.18 10.00
N LEU A 731 33.91 28.89 10.94
CA LEU A 731 33.04 28.29 11.95
C LEU A 731 31.68 27.94 11.36
N GLU A 732 31.13 28.75 10.46
CA GLU A 732 29.90 28.44 9.72
C GLU A 732 29.99 27.10 8.99
N VAL A 733 31.11 26.82 8.30
CA VAL A 733 31.34 25.52 7.65
C VAL A 733 31.32 24.37 8.66
N ARG A 734 31.93 24.56 9.84
CA ARG A 734 31.93 23.54 10.91
C ARG A 734 30.53 23.34 11.50
N VAL A 735 29.79 24.43 11.73
CA VAL A 735 28.39 24.38 12.21
C VAL A 735 27.51 23.67 11.19
N GLN A 736 27.64 23.96 9.90
CA GLN A 736 26.90 23.28 8.84
C GLN A 736 27.22 21.77 8.78
N ALA A 737 28.50 21.42 8.95
CA ALA A 737 28.91 20.02 9.03
C ALA A 737 28.31 19.33 10.27
N ARG A 738 28.25 20.02 11.41
CA ARG A 738 27.63 19.53 12.64
C ARG A 738 26.12 19.33 12.49
N LEU A 739 25.39 20.31 11.95
CA LEU A 739 23.95 20.22 11.68
C LEU A 739 23.65 19.02 10.76
N THR A 740 24.38 18.90 9.65
CA THR A 740 24.27 17.75 8.73
C THR A 740 24.50 16.41 9.45
N ALA A 741 25.53 16.34 10.30
CA ALA A 741 25.85 15.12 11.05
C ALA A 741 24.78 14.78 12.11
N LEU A 742 24.21 15.79 12.77
CA LEU A 742 23.14 15.62 13.75
C LEU A 742 21.82 15.21 13.09
N SER A 743 21.42 15.85 11.99
CA SER A 743 20.24 15.45 11.21
C SER A 743 20.39 14.00 10.71
N ALA A 744 21.54 13.63 10.14
CA ALA A 744 21.82 12.25 9.73
C ALA A 744 21.88 11.24 10.90
N ARG A 745 22.21 11.70 12.11
CA ARG A 745 22.17 10.87 13.32
C ARG A 745 20.72 10.68 13.77
N ARG A 746 19.93 11.75 13.85
CA ARG A 746 18.50 11.73 14.16
C ARG A 746 17.76 10.76 13.25
N GLU A 747 17.92 10.89 11.93
CA GLU A 747 17.23 10.01 10.97
C GLU A 747 17.59 8.53 11.15
N ARG A 748 18.84 8.23 11.54
CA ARG A 748 19.24 6.84 11.85
C ARG A 748 18.63 6.33 13.15
N GLU A 749 18.61 7.15 14.19
CA GLU A 749 18.03 6.78 15.49
C GLU A 749 16.52 6.61 15.39
N LEU A 750 15.80 7.48 14.66
CA LEU A 750 14.36 7.34 14.42
C LEU A 750 14.03 6.18 13.48
N SER A 751 14.84 5.91 12.44
CA SER A 751 14.53 4.85 11.46
C SER A 751 14.82 3.43 11.95
N ALA A 752 15.76 3.25 12.88
CA ALA A 752 16.12 1.94 13.42
C ALA A 752 14.91 1.17 14.01
N PRO A 753 14.13 1.72 14.96
CA PRO A 753 12.97 1.03 15.53
C PRO A 753 11.82 0.83 14.52
N LEU A 754 11.68 1.71 13.53
CA LEU A 754 10.64 1.59 12.51
C LEU A 754 10.91 0.46 11.50
N THR A 755 12.18 0.14 11.27
CA THR A 755 12.57 -0.84 10.25
C THR A 755 12.94 -2.20 10.84
N ALA A 756 13.25 -2.28 12.14
CA ALA A 756 13.56 -3.53 12.81
C ALA A 756 12.28 -4.39 13.05
N PRO A 757 12.37 -5.72 12.89
CA PRO A 757 11.31 -6.62 13.33
C PRO A 757 11.24 -6.64 14.86
N VAL A 758 10.03 -6.56 15.40
CA VAL A 758 9.80 -6.56 16.86
C VAL A 758 10.04 -7.96 17.43
N ARG A 759 10.81 -8.03 18.52
CA ARG A 759 11.08 -9.25 19.27
C ARG A 759 10.08 -9.41 20.43
N ALA A 760 10.00 -10.60 21.01
CA ALA A 760 9.06 -10.89 22.10
C ALA A 760 9.31 -10.04 23.37
N GLU A 761 10.56 -9.65 23.62
CA GLU A 761 10.98 -8.82 24.77
C GLU A 761 11.12 -7.34 24.43
N GLU A 762 10.65 -6.91 23.25
CA GLU A 762 10.78 -5.53 22.80
C GLU A 762 9.97 -4.58 23.70
N SER A 763 10.63 -3.49 24.12
CA SER A 763 10.01 -2.48 24.99
C SER A 763 10.07 -1.08 24.41
N ASP A 764 10.76 -0.89 23.28
CA ASP A 764 10.79 0.39 22.58
C ASP A 764 9.37 0.79 22.12
N PRO A 765 8.80 1.90 22.65
CA PRO A 765 7.46 2.36 22.30
C PRO A 765 7.28 2.60 20.79
N LEU A 766 8.32 3.10 20.12
CA LEU A 766 8.29 3.43 18.70
C LEU A 766 8.26 2.16 17.84
N ALA A 767 9.07 1.16 18.20
CA ALA A 767 9.06 -0.14 17.53
C ALA A 767 7.69 -0.85 17.70
N LEU A 768 7.09 -0.77 18.90
CA LEU A 768 5.77 -1.32 19.18
C LEU A 768 4.65 -0.59 18.42
N ALA A 769 4.72 0.74 18.31
CA ALA A 769 3.77 1.52 17.51
C ALA A 769 3.86 1.17 16.02
N MET A 770 5.07 1.06 15.48
CA MET A 770 5.27 0.61 14.10
C MET A 770 4.82 -0.84 13.88
N ALA A 771 4.95 -1.71 14.89
CA ALA A 771 4.35 -3.04 14.86
C ALA A 771 2.83 -2.97 14.68
N ARG A 772 2.13 -2.14 15.46
CA ARG A 772 0.67 -1.98 15.32
C ARG A 772 0.26 -1.48 13.92
N VAL A 773 1.02 -0.55 13.34
CA VAL A 773 0.81 -0.09 11.96
C VAL A 773 1.00 -1.25 10.97
N ALA A 774 2.09 -2.01 11.09
CA ALA A 774 2.36 -3.14 10.21
C ALA A 774 1.33 -4.27 10.36
N ASP A 775 0.92 -4.59 11.59
CA ASP A 775 -0.03 -5.65 11.92
C ASP A 775 -1.43 -5.30 11.40
N SER A 776 -1.85 -4.04 11.53
CA SER A 776 -3.14 -3.56 10.98
C SER A 776 -3.13 -3.50 9.45
N THR A 777 -2.04 -3.07 8.81
CA THR A 777 -1.88 -3.15 7.34
C THR A 777 -1.97 -4.60 6.86
N ALA A 778 -1.27 -5.52 7.53
CA ALA A 778 -1.32 -6.93 7.19
C ALA A 778 -2.72 -7.53 7.43
N MET A 779 -3.38 -7.21 8.55
CA MET A 779 -4.74 -7.66 8.83
C MET A 779 -5.74 -7.17 7.78
N LEU A 780 -5.67 -5.91 7.38
CA LEU A 780 -6.48 -5.34 6.28
C LEU A 780 -6.29 -6.14 4.98
N ARG A 781 -5.03 -6.40 4.61
CA ARG A 781 -4.71 -7.21 3.42
C ARG A 781 -5.27 -8.62 3.52
N ARG A 782 -5.06 -9.31 4.65
CA ARG A 782 -5.53 -10.69 4.86
C ARG A 782 -7.06 -10.79 4.82
N LEU A 783 -7.75 -9.81 5.40
CA LEU A 783 -9.21 -9.71 5.33
C LEU A 783 -9.68 -9.59 3.87
N LEU A 784 -9.03 -8.73 3.08
CA LEU A 784 -9.36 -8.56 1.66
C LEU A 784 -9.06 -9.81 0.84
N GLU A 785 -7.97 -10.52 1.13
CA GLU A 785 -7.62 -11.78 0.46
C GLU A 785 -8.65 -12.89 0.73
N ILE A 786 -9.24 -12.94 1.93
CA ILE A 786 -10.20 -13.99 2.33
C ILE A 786 -11.64 -13.64 1.94
N HIS A 787 -12.10 -12.42 2.24
CA HIS A 787 -13.51 -12.04 2.11
C HIS A 787 -13.81 -11.15 0.90
N TYR A 788 -12.79 -10.61 0.24
CA TYR A 788 -12.95 -9.82 -0.99
C TYR A 788 -11.95 -10.25 -2.08
N PRO A 789 -11.75 -11.57 -2.30
CA PRO A 789 -10.67 -12.08 -3.15
C PRO A 789 -10.75 -11.57 -4.58
N ARG A 790 -11.96 -11.44 -5.15
CA ARG A 790 -12.12 -10.95 -6.52
C ARG A 790 -11.80 -9.46 -6.63
N LEU A 791 -12.16 -8.70 -5.61
CA LEU A 791 -11.87 -7.27 -5.52
C LEU A 791 -10.35 -7.03 -5.52
N ILE A 792 -9.61 -7.68 -4.62
CA ILE A 792 -8.15 -7.50 -4.57
C ILE A 792 -7.43 -8.13 -5.78
N ARG A 793 -8.02 -9.13 -6.43
CA ARG A 793 -7.46 -9.79 -7.64
C ARG A 793 -7.72 -9.03 -8.94
N HIS A 794 -8.82 -8.27 -9.05
CA HIS A 794 -9.28 -7.68 -10.32
C HIS A 794 -9.51 -6.16 -10.29
N HIS A 795 -9.62 -5.54 -9.12
CA HIS A 795 -9.84 -4.09 -9.01
C HIS A 795 -8.51 -3.33 -8.89
N GLN A 796 -7.96 -2.92 -10.04
CA GLN A 796 -6.65 -2.27 -10.14
C GLN A 796 -6.47 -1.07 -9.18
N PRO A 797 -7.42 -0.10 -9.08
CA PRO A 797 -7.25 1.05 -8.18
C PRO A 797 -7.10 0.65 -6.70
N LEU A 798 -7.84 -0.38 -6.28
CA LEU A 798 -7.76 -0.87 -4.90
C LEU A 798 -6.45 -1.63 -4.67
N ARG A 799 -6.06 -2.49 -5.62
CA ARG A 799 -4.79 -3.25 -5.57
C ARG A 799 -3.58 -2.31 -5.48
N ALA A 800 -3.57 -1.24 -6.27
CA ALA A 800 -2.54 -0.19 -6.24
C ALA A 800 -2.34 0.44 -4.84
N LYS A 801 -3.44 0.69 -4.12
CA LYS A 801 -3.42 1.31 -2.79
C LYS A 801 -3.09 0.33 -1.66
N LEU A 802 -2.96 -0.97 -1.97
CA LEU A 802 -2.64 -2.02 -1.00
C LEU A 802 -1.25 -2.62 -1.23
N THR A 803 -0.96 -3.06 -2.45
CA THR A 803 0.27 -3.80 -2.80
C THR A 803 1.22 -3.02 -3.68
N GLY A 804 0.73 -2.02 -4.41
CA GLY A 804 1.54 -1.13 -5.26
C GLY A 804 2.44 -0.19 -4.44
N ASP A 805 3.40 0.48 -5.10
CA ASP A 805 4.45 1.28 -4.47
C ASP A 805 3.94 2.48 -3.62
N ALA A 806 2.69 2.89 -3.85
CA ALA A 806 1.98 3.89 -3.07
C ALA A 806 1.07 3.30 -1.97
N GLY A 807 1.08 1.98 -1.74
CA GLY A 807 0.21 1.32 -0.78
C GLY A 807 0.50 1.63 0.69
N LEU A 808 -0.36 1.14 1.58
CA LEU A 808 -0.31 1.40 3.03
C LEU A 808 1.08 1.22 3.67
N ILE A 809 1.34 2.00 4.72
CA ILE A 809 2.63 1.97 5.41
C ILE A 809 2.82 0.64 6.14
N ASN A 810 3.99 0.05 5.92
CA ASN A 810 4.53 -1.10 6.62
C ASN A 810 6.06 -0.93 6.70
N ARG A 811 6.77 -1.86 7.35
CA ARG A 811 8.23 -1.74 7.56
C ARG A 811 9.02 -1.65 6.26
N ASP A 812 8.66 -2.44 5.25
CA ASP A 812 9.33 -2.42 3.94
C ASP A 812 9.11 -1.09 3.22
N ARG A 813 7.91 -0.52 3.35
CA ARG A 813 7.60 0.80 2.81
C ARG A 813 8.37 1.90 3.52
N VAL A 814 8.55 1.82 4.84
CA VAL A 814 9.41 2.77 5.58
C VAL A 814 10.85 2.69 5.08
N ARG A 815 11.40 1.49 4.84
CA ARG A 815 12.74 1.33 4.25
C ARG A 815 12.81 1.99 2.87
N SER A 816 11.83 1.75 2.01
CA SER A 816 11.75 2.35 0.68
C SER A 816 11.64 3.88 0.71
N LEU A 817 10.87 4.45 1.64
CA LEU A 817 10.74 5.90 1.81
C LEU A 817 12.06 6.52 2.28
N ARG A 818 12.73 5.89 3.25
CA ARG A 818 14.05 6.31 3.72
C ARG A 818 15.08 6.29 2.60
N ASP A 819 15.13 5.19 1.83
CA ASP A 819 16.07 5.05 0.72
C ASP A 819 15.76 6.05 -0.41
N GLY A 820 14.51 6.55 -0.49
CA GLY A 820 14.08 7.66 -1.34
C GLY A 820 14.34 9.07 -0.76
N GLY A 821 14.98 9.19 0.41
CA GLY A 821 15.31 10.48 1.03
C GLY A 821 14.17 11.15 1.80
N ILE A 822 13.10 10.42 2.11
CA ILE A 822 11.99 10.93 2.93
C ILE A 822 12.37 10.85 4.41
N GLY A 823 12.28 11.97 5.13
CA GLY A 823 12.55 12.04 6.57
C GLY A 823 11.53 11.27 7.40
N MET A 824 11.97 10.69 8.52
CA MET A 824 11.12 9.79 9.33
C MET A 824 9.90 10.49 9.92
N LEU A 825 10.00 11.79 10.23
CA LEU A 825 8.89 12.61 10.70
C LEU A 825 7.75 12.78 9.67
N GLN A 826 8.03 12.58 8.38
CA GLN A 826 7.01 12.70 7.33
C GLN A 826 6.22 11.39 7.11
N VAL A 827 6.75 10.27 7.58
CA VAL A 827 6.18 8.93 7.34
C VAL A 827 4.73 8.80 7.82
N PRO A 828 4.34 9.25 9.03
CA PRO A 828 2.96 9.16 9.49
C PRO A 828 2.00 9.99 8.64
N GLY A 829 2.41 11.19 8.23
CA GLY A 829 1.63 12.05 7.33
C GLY A 829 1.38 11.38 5.97
N ILE A 830 2.40 10.78 5.37
CA ILE A 830 2.27 9.98 4.14
C ILE A 830 1.34 8.79 4.37
N GLY A 831 1.44 8.11 5.52
CA GLY A 831 0.56 7.01 5.88
C GLY A 831 -0.90 7.41 5.98
N LYS A 832 -1.19 8.55 6.63
CA LYS A 832 -2.54 9.10 6.76
C LYS A 832 -3.12 9.46 5.39
N GLN A 833 -2.33 10.06 4.49
CA GLN A 833 -2.77 10.35 3.13
C GLN A 833 -3.10 9.08 2.34
N ARG A 834 -2.20 8.08 2.35
CA ARG A 834 -2.42 6.79 1.65
C ARG A 834 -3.64 6.05 2.20
N LEU A 835 -3.87 6.13 3.51
CA LEU A 835 -5.06 5.57 4.14
C LEU A 835 -6.34 6.29 3.68
N ALA A 836 -6.33 7.61 3.60
CA ALA A 836 -7.45 8.40 3.10
C ALA A 836 -7.78 8.05 1.64
N ASP A 837 -6.75 7.95 0.79
CA ASP A 837 -6.88 7.55 -0.61
C ASP A 837 -7.49 6.14 -0.76
N LEU A 838 -7.10 5.19 0.11
CA LEU A 838 -7.67 3.84 0.15
C LEU A 838 -9.13 3.86 0.61
N ARG A 839 -9.44 4.66 1.64
CA ARG A 839 -10.80 4.83 2.15
C ARG A 839 -11.73 5.42 1.10
N GLU A 840 -11.29 6.46 0.39
CA GLU A 840 -12.05 7.06 -0.70
C GLU A 840 -12.38 6.03 -1.79
N GLU A 841 -11.38 5.28 -2.24
CA GLU A 841 -11.56 4.21 -3.22
C GLU A 841 -12.53 3.14 -2.73
N TRP A 842 -12.36 2.68 -1.49
CA TRP A 842 -13.23 1.69 -0.88
C TRP A 842 -14.69 2.14 -0.86
N MET A 843 -14.94 3.41 -0.55
CA MET A 843 -16.29 3.97 -0.47
C MET A 843 -16.99 4.12 -1.83
N THR A 844 -16.26 4.03 -2.94
CA THR A 844 -16.88 4.01 -4.28
C THR A 844 -17.58 2.68 -4.60
N LEU A 845 -17.22 1.61 -3.88
CA LEU A 845 -17.76 0.27 -4.12
C LEU A 845 -19.20 0.14 -3.57
N PRO A 846 -20.06 -0.68 -4.21
CA PRO A 846 -21.44 -0.88 -3.77
C PRO A 846 -21.52 -1.34 -2.32
N ALA A 847 -22.39 -0.70 -1.51
CA ALA A 847 -22.51 -1.01 -0.08
C ALA A 847 -22.79 -2.49 0.20
N GLY A 848 -23.69 -3.13 -0.56
CA GLY A 848 -23.98 -4.56 -0.40
C GLY A 848 -22.77 -5.47 -0.61
N LEU A 849 -21.86 -5.10 -1.50
CA LEU A 849 -20.58 -5.82 -1.68
C LEU A 849 -19.68 -5.62 -0.45
N ARG A 850 -19.51 -4.38 0.00
CA ARG A 850 -18.66 -4.05 1.16
C ARG A 850 -19.17 -4.74 2.44
N GLU A 851 -20.47 -4.87 2.61
CA GLU A 851 -21.08 -5.40 3.83
C GLU A 851 -21.18 -6.93 3.89
N GLN A 852 -21.19 -7.62 2.74
CA GLN A 852 -21.45 -9.07 2.67
C GLN A 852 -20.26 -9.90 2.19
N GLY A 853 -19.22 -9.26 1.63
CA GLY A 853 -18.06 -9.95 1.10
C GLY A 853 -18.34 -10.72 -0.20
N GLN A 854 -17.40 -11.60 -0.55
CA GLN A 854 -17.39 -12.42 -1.76
C GLN A 854 -16.90 -13.83 -1.41
N GLN A 855 -17.43 -14.83 -2.11
CA GLN A 855 -16.88 -16.18 -2.06
C GLN A 855 -15.56 -16.26 -2.84
N ALA A 856 -14.72 -17.21 -2.44
CA ALA A 856 -13.46 -17.50 -3.10
C ALA A 856 -13.67 -18.06 -4.53
N PRO A 857 -12.92 -17.57 -5.53
CA PRO A 857 -13.00 -18.09 -6.90
C PRO A 857 -12.78 -19.60 -7.02
N GLU A 858 -11.91 -20.17 -6.19
CA GLU A 858 -11.61 -21.60 -6.16
C GLU A 858 -12.82 -22.44 -5.69
N MET A 859 -13.68 -21.90 -4.83
CA MET A 859 -14.94 -22.56 -4.44
C MET A 859 -15.94 -22.59 -5.60
N ASP A 860 -16.07 -21.48 -6.35
CA ASP A 860 -16.97 -21.41 -7.51
C ASP A 860 -16.58 -22.48 -8.55
N VAL A 861 -15.28 -22.58 -8.88
CA VAL A 861 -14.76 -23.59 -9.81
C VAL A 861 -14.95 -25.00 -9.27
N GLY A 862 -14.61 -25.25 -8.00
CA GLY A 862 -14.81 -26.56 -7.40
C GLY A 862 -16.29 -26.99 -7.34
N LEU A 863 -17.22 -26.07 -7.12
CA LEU A 863 -18.66 -26.37 -7.20
C LEU A 863 -19.11 -26.69 -8.63
N GLU A 864 -18.62 -25.95 -9.64
CA GLU A 864 -18.87 -26.26 -11.06
C GLU A 864 -18.38 -27.68 -11.42
N ARG A 865 -17.21 -28.04 -10.91
CA ARG A 865 -16.58 -29.35 -11.05
C ARG A 865 -17.36 -30.47 -10.33
N LEU A 866 -17.81 -30.21 -9.11
CA LEU A 866 -18.65 -31.15 -8.34
C LEU A 866 -20.00 -31.38 -9.03
N ASP A 867 -20.62 -30.33 -9.56
CA ASP A 867 -21.86 -30.45 -10.33
C ASP A 867 -21.66 -31.34 -11.58
N ALA A 868 -20.48 -31.27 -12.23
CA ALA A 868 -20.14 -32.15 -13.35
C ALA A 868 -20.06 -33.63 -12.93
N LEU A 869 -19.44 -33.92 -11.77
CA LEU A 869 -19.41 -35.26 -11.17
C LEU A 869 -20.81 -35.81 -10.88
N ILE A 870 -21.68 -34.99 -10.28
CA ILE A 870 -23.07 -35.37 -9.97
C ILE A 870 -23.85 -35.69 -11.25
N ARG A 871 -23.55 -35.03 -12.37
CA ARG A 871 -24.17 -35.36 -13.66
C ARG A 871 -23.67 -36.71 -14.20
N LEU A 872 -22.36 -36.92 -14.18
CA LEU A 872 -21.77 -38.19 -14.62
C LEU A 872 -22.33 -39.40 -13.85
N SER A 873 -22.59 -39.25 -12.55
CA SER A 873 -23.16 -40.32 -11.73
C SER A 873 -24.63 -40.64 -12.02
N ARG A 874 -25.37 -39.73 -12.69
CA ARG A 874 -26.80 -39.90 -13.03
C ARG A 874 -27.03 -40.43 -14.44
N TYR A 875 -26.11 -40.17 -15.37
CA TYR A 875 -26.31 -40.45 -16.80
C TYR A 875 -26.28 -41.96 -17.14
N ASP A 876 -25.66 -42.81 -16.32
CA ASP A 876 -25.54 -44.26 -16.58
C ASP A 876 -26.72 -45.12 -16.03
N ALA A 877 -27.66 -44.54 -15.26
CA ALA A 877 -28.75 -45.34 -14.68
C ALA A 877 -29.96 -45.54 -15.62
N ALA A 878 -30.10 -44.70 -16.66
CA ALA A 878 -31.25 -44.72 -17.58
C ALA A 878 -30.98 -45.48 -18.90
N ASP A 879 -29.72 -45.62 -19.32
CA ASP A 879 -29.34 -46.30 -20.57
C ASP A 879 -28.99 -47.79 -20.39
N VAL A 880 -29.25 -48.36 -19.20
CA VAL A 880 -29.11 -49.81 -18.92
C VAL A 880 -30.48 -50.47 -18.72
N GLU A 881 -31.44 -50.21 -19.62
CA GLU A 881 -32.55 -51.13 -19.83
C GLU A 881 -32.23 -52.04 -21.03
N GLN A 882 -31.88 -53.28 -20.68
CA GLN A 882 -31.93 -54.51 -21.47
C GLN A 882 -30.90 -54.68 -22.61
N PRO A 883 -29.91 -55.60 -22.45
CA PRO A 883 -29.40 -56.32 -23.60
C PRO A 883 -30.50 -57.29 -24.06
N GLU A 884 -31.23 -56.94 -25.13
CA GLU A 884 -31.98 -57.94 -25.89
C GLU A 884 -30.99 -58.99 -26.44
N GLU A 885 -31.30 -60.25 -26.17
CA GLU A 885 -30.67 -61.40 -26.81
C GLU A 885 -30.72 -61.27 -28.34
N GLN A 886 -29.55 -61.24 -28.98
CA GLN A 886 -29.34 -61.80 -30.32
C GLN A 886 -27.87 -62.10 -30.61
#